data_AF-A0A975AKQ5-F1
#
_entry.id   AF-A0A975AKQ5-F1
#
_cell.length_a   1.000
_cell.length_b   1.000
_cell.length_c   1.000
_cell.angle_alpha   90.00
_cell.angle_beta   90.00
_cell.angle_gamma   90.00
#
_symmetry.space_group_name_H-M   'P 1'
#
loop_
_entity.id
_entity.type
_entity.pdbx_description
1 polymer ?
#
loop_
_entity_poly.entity_id
_entity_poly.type
_entity_poly.pdbx_seq_one_letter_code
_entity_poly.pdbx_strand_id
1 'polypeptide(L)'
;MIRKSLIAISVATSACIGFQALAADKPELHQQSGFDMAIADEHKLIEMLKQSGKIAQNATLNEAEQALTSYLRERQQQERARSGAVSDEAIKQFGLGTSNHFDGALQNGGGNKLGIGKQNKPAPMALENYSGEQRTAKILAVLMEFPDFPHNSIQPGETGMYYADYTPAHYSELMFGENGWTGPAGQNFISMKQYYEAQSGTSYSVEGHVAGWYMAQHNAAYYGGNESGNIRALVREALAAAAADPTVDLSQFDVEDRYDLDGDGNVWEPDGLVDHVMVIHSSVGEEAGGGQLGEDAIWSHRWNLGGVFGIPGTSTPVPYWGGVMGAFDYTVQPADGAVGVFAHEYGHDLGLPDEYDTQYTGRGEPVSSWSIMSSGSWAGVLGGTEPTGFSAWSKEFLSHRWGLNWLSGSTIHFNDIPEGGITGLLDQAASKGTNNDAIRIDLPNKEKIIATPTSGQYAYHGGSGNNLRNQMYMPLDLTAASSASVSFKAWYDIEAEWDYGYVMVYNPATGTSETVAGNITTTANPNGQNFGNGITGQSNGWVDASFDLSAYAGQQVYLMMYYWSDGYVANPGLYIDDIRVAVDANVATDDVEGNGLFALAGFAKDMGKTSTPHYYLVEWRNHQGVDKGLKHINVAGQLMEFNEGLVVWYVDPSFDNNWVGEHPGDGFLGVVDADRHTNLWNGTDVASTRYQIHDAAFGIDKSTKLSLDLKAYDLMLHDNFTKRNAVFDDSNSFISNDIPDAGRNVPNYGLKIRVVSQSDDKSVGQILIYK
;
A
#
# COMPACT_ATOMS: atom_id res chain seq x y z
N MET A 1 46.74 56.66 -30.23
CA MET A 1 47.23 55.83 -29.10
C MET A 1 46.27 54.67 -28.90
N ILE A 2 46.79 53.44 -29.10
CA ILE A 2 46.51 52.17 -28.38
C ILE A 2 45.09 51.93 -27.80
N ARG A 3 44.35 51.05 -28.50
CA ARG A 3 43.67 49.78 -28.09
C ARG A 3 43.03 49.58 -26.69
N LYS A 4 41.82 48.98 -26.78
CA LYS A 4 41.16 47.94 -25.92
C LYS A 4 40.60 48.43 -24.58
N SER A 5 39.47 47.98 -24.05
CA SER A 5 38.39 47.05 -24.43
C SER A 5 37.32 47.23 -23.34
N LEU A 6 36.02 47.09 -23.63
CA LEU A 6 35.08 46.40 -22.74
C LEU A 6 33.83 46.05 -23.55
N ILE A 7 33.64 44.74 -23.68
CA ILE A 7 32.60 44.04 -24.43
C ILE A 7 31.40 43.84 -23.49
N ALA A 8 30.20 43.94 -24.07
CA ALA A 8 28.91 43.68 -23.45
C ALA A 8 28.75 42.22 -23.00
N ILE A 9 28.10 41.99 -21.86
CA ILE A 9 27.39 40.74 -21.59
C ILE A 9 26.04 41.06 -20.93
N SER A 10 25.01 40.54 -21.59
CA SER A 10 23.60 40.47 -21.24
C SER A 10 23.33 39.90 -19.84
N VAL A 11 22.43 40.56 -19.11
CA VAL A 11 21.79 39.98 -17.92
C VAL A 11 20.83 38.89 -18.40
N ALA A 12 21.28 37.64 -18.35
CA ALA A 12 20.39 36.49 -18.43
C ALA A 12 19.72 36.32 -17.06
N THR A 13 18.41 36.56 -17.02
CA THR A 13 17.53 36.09 -15.95
C THR A 13 17.57 34.57 -15.95
N SER A 14 18.32 33.99 -15.00
CA SER A 14 18.20 32.58 -14.67
C SER A 14 16.80 32.35 -14.10
N ALA A 15 15.93 31.78 -14.92
CA ALA A 15 14.76 31.05 -14.43
C ALA A 15 15.31 29.91 -13.56
N CYS A 16 15.17 30.04 -12.24
CA CYS A 16 15.24 28.90 -11.34
C CYS A 16 14.02 28.03 -11.64
N ILE A 17 14.15 27.16 -12.63
CA ILE A 17 13.34 25.96 -12.73
C ILE A 17 13.79 25.12 -11.54
N GLY A 18 13.05 25.23 -10.43
CA GLY A 18 13.16 24.28 -9.34
C GLY A 18 12.69 22.93 -9.87
N PHE A 19 13.63 22.10 -10.31
CA PHE A 19 13.41 20.67 -10.30
C PHE A 19 13.33 20.27 -8.82
N GLN A 20 12.11 20.26 -8.27
CA GLN A 20 11.81 19.29 -7.23
C GLN A 20 11.99 17.94 -7.92
N ALA A 21 13.12 17.29 -7.68
CA ALA A 21 13.19 15.86 -7.91
C ALA A 21 12.15 15.25 -6.96
N LEU A 22 10.99 14.89 -7.50
CA LEU A 22 10.13 13.89 -6.88
C LEU A 22 11.07 12.71 -6.61
N ALA A 23 11.20 12.29 -5.36
CA ALA A 23 11.79 10.99 -5.09
C ALA A 23 10.97 10.00 -5.93
N ALA A 24 11.61 9.27 -6.84
CA ALA A 24 10.91 8.26 -7.61
C ALA A 24 10.34 7.24 -6.62
N ASP A 25 9.02 7.04 -6.64
CA ASP A 25 8.36 6.01 -5.84
C ASP A 25 8.97 4.67 -6.25
N LYS A 26 9.62 4.00 -5.31
CA LYS A 26 10.21 2.70 -5.56
C LYS A 26 9.09 1.68 -5.81
N PRO A 27 9.25 0.73 -6.76
CA PRO A 27 8.34 -0.39 -6.89
C PRO A 27 8.22 -1.15 -5.56
N GLU A 28 7.03 -1.64 -5.22
CA GLU A 28 6.77 -2.22 -3.91
C GLU A 28 7.53 -3.54 -3.72
N LEU A 29 8.25 -3.65 -2.60
CA LEU A 29 8.81 -4.91 -2.12
C LEU A 29 7.68 -5.70 -1.44
N HIS A 30 6.95 -6.48 -2.22
CA HIS A 30 5.99 -7.43 -1.64
C HIS A 30 6.73 -8.51 -0.83
N GLN A 31 6.76 -8.33 0.49
CA GLN A 31 7.14 -9.36 1.47
C GLN A 31 5.95 -10.25 1.85
N GLN A 32 4.74 -9.98 1.34
CA GLN A 32 3.58 -10.83 1.59
C GLN A 32 3.76 -12.19 0.89
N SER A 33 3.45 -13.24 1.66
CA SER A 33 3.54 -14.65 1.29
C SER A 33 2.41 -15.06 0.34
N GLY A 34 2.34 -16.33 -0.08
CA GLY A 34 1.31 -16.86 -0.98
C GLY A 34 -0.09 -16.99 -0.36
N PHE A 35 -0.56 -15.93 0.30
CA PHE A 35 -1.77 -15.88 1.10
C PHE A 35 -2.30 -14.45 1.15
N ASP A 36 -3.24 -14.13 0.25
CA ASP A 36 -3.90 -12.82 0.13
C ASP A 36 -5.33 -12.89 0.65
N MET A 37 -5.56 -12.11 1.68
CA MET A 37 -6.62 -12.28 2.63
C MET A 37 -7.81 -11.35 2.43
N ALA A 38 -7.79 -10.46 1.43
CA ALA A 38 -8.97 -9.67 1.02
C ALA A 38 -10.07 -10.56 0.43
N ILE A 39 -9.69 -11.79 0.06
CA ILE A 39 -10.48 -12.65 -0.80
C ILE A 39 -11.15 -13.78 0.00
N ALA A 40 -11.46 -13.60 1.28
CA ALA A 40 -12.09 -14.66 2.07
C ALA A 40 -13.64 -14.64 2.03
N ASP A 41 -14.26 -15.71 1.55
CA ASP A 41 -15.64 -16.04 1.96
C ASP A 41 -15.60 -16.62 3.38
N GLU A 42 -15.66 -15.73 4.37
CA GLU A 42 -15.57 -16.07 5.80
C GLU A 42 -16.54 -17.19 6.20
N HIS A 43 -17.73 -17.23 5.61
CA HIS A 43 -18.72 -18.26 5.92
C HIS A 43 -18.31 -19.62 5.38
N LYS A 44 -17.83 -19.67 4.13
CA LYS A 44 -17.31 -20.91 3.54
C LYS A 44 -16.06 -21.42 4.26
N LEU A 45 -15.18 -20.53 4.70
CA LEU A 45 -14.04 -20.88 5.54
C LEU A 45 -14.49 -21.45 6.88
N ILE A 46 -15.47 -20.83 7.54
CA ILE A 46 -16.05 -21.36 8.79
C ILE A 46 -16.67 -22.75 8.54
N GLU A 47 -17.39 -22.95 7.44
CA GLU A 47 -17.94 -24.26 7.08
C GLU A 47 -16.84 -25.31 6.89
N MET A 48 -15.80 -24.99 6.12
CA MET A 48 -14.63 -25.85 5.89
C MET A 48 -13.95 -26.22 7.21
N LEU A 49 -13.66 -25.23 8.06
CA LEU A 49 -12.95 -25.42 9.34
C LEU A 49 -13.81 -26.14 10.38
N LYS A 50 -15.14 -25.99 10.34
CA LYS A 50 -16.05 -26.83 11.12
C LYS A 50 -15.94 -28.28 10.65
N GLN A 51 -16.00 -28.52 9.34
CA GLN A 51 -15.90 -29.87 8.77
C GLN A 51 -14.57 -30.55 9.09
N SER A 52 -13.44 -29.81 9.05
CA SER A 52 -12.12 -30.33 9.44
C SER A 52 -11.93 -30.48 10.95
N GLY A 53 -12.85 -29.93 11.75
CA GLY A 53 -12.83 -30.01 13.22
C GLY A 53 -11.95 -28.97 13.90
N LYS A 54 -11.43 -27.99 13.15
CA LYS A 54 -10.66 -26.85 13.67
C LYS A 54 -11.56 -25.81 14.35
N ILE A 55 -12.81 -25.67 13.89
CA ILE A 55 -13.87 -24.92 14.58
C ILE A 55 -14.90 -25.91 15.14
N ALA A 56 -15.38 -25.67 16.36
CA ALA A 56 -16.42 -26.51 16.95
C ALA A 56 -17.71 -26.45 16.12
N GLN A 57 -18.32 -27.61 15.86
CA GLN A 57 -19.55 -27.72 15.06
C GLN A 57 -20.69 -26.85 15.59
N ASN A 58 -20.80 -26.74 16.92
CA ASN A 58 -21.80 -25.94 17.61
C ASN A 58 -21.35 -24.51 17.97
N ALA A 59 -20.20 -24.05 17.47
CA ALA A 59 -19.76 -22.66 17.67
C ALA A 59 -20.79 -21.71 17.06
N THR A 60 -21.18 -20.69 17.82
CA THR A 60 -21.91 -19.52 17.33
C THR A 60 -21.11 -18.80 16.23
N LEU A 61 -21.73 -17.95 15.41
CA LEU A 61 -20.97 -17.23 14.37
C LEU A 61 -19.88 -16.34 14.99
N ASN A 62 -20.16 -15.65 16.09
CA ASN A 62 -19.17 -14.80 16.76
C ASN A 62 -17.97 -15.63 17.28
N GLU A 63 -18.22 -16.80 17.88
CA GLU A 63 -17.13 -17.73 18.26
C GLU A 63 -16.39 -18.28 17.03
N ALA A 64 -17.11 -18.54 15.94
CA ALA A 64 -16.53 -19.05 14.71
C ALA A 64 -15.71 -17.98 13.95
N GLU A 65 -16.14 -16.72 13.93
CA GLU A 65 -15.40 -15.58 13.39
C GLU A 65 -14.12 -15.36 14.19
N GLN A 66 -14.19 -15.37 15.53
CA GLN A 66 -12.99 -15.27 16.37
C GLN A 66 -12.01 -16.43 16.15
N ALA A 67 -12.53 -17.65 16.02
CA ALA A 67 -11.72 -18.83 15.72
C ALA A 67 -11.13 -18.77 14.30
N LEU A 68 -11.89 -18.26 13.33
CA LEU A 68 -11.43 -18.01 11.97
C LEU A 68 -10.29 -16.99 11.98
N THR A 69 -10.47 -15.82 12.60
CA THR A 69 -9.42 -14.80 12.76
C THR A 69 -8.15 -15.39 13.37
N SER A 70 -8.28 -16.22 14.41
CA SER A 70 -7.15 -16.89 15.05
C SER A 70 -6.44 -17.86 14.10
N TYR A 71 -7.21 -18.71 13.41
CA TYR A 71 -6.69 -19.65 12.40
C TYR A 71 -5.95 -18.94 11.27
N LEU A 72 -6.55 -17.87 10.74
CA LEU A 72 -6.00 -17.08 9.64
C LEU A 72 -4.71 -16.37 10.05
N ARG A 73 -4.65 -15.83 11.27
CA ARG A 73 -3.41 -15.23 11.83
C ARG A 73 -2.30 -16.26 11.96
N GLU A 74 -2.59 -17.43 12.53
CA GLU A 74 -1.60 -18.51 12.67
C GLU A 74 -1.09 -18.98 11.32
N ARG A 75 -2.01 -19.15 10.37
CA ARG A 75 -1.67 -19.53 8.99
C ARG A 75 -0.79 -18.51 8.32
N GLN A 76 -1.13 -17.22 8.40
CA GLN A 76 -0.29 -16.17 7.82
C GLN A 76 1.12 -16.15 8.41
N GLN A 77 1.26 -16.37 9.73
CA GLN A 77 2.58 -16.45 10.37
C GLN A 77 3.39 -17.63 9.84
N GLN A 78 2.76 -18.79 9.62
CA GLN A 78 3.39 -19.96 9.03
C GLN A 78 3.81 -19.72 7.57
N GLU A 79 2.92 -19.08 6.79
CA GLU A 79 3.18 -18.70 5.41
C GLU A 79 4.37 -17.75 5.29
N ARG A 80 4.43 -16.70 6.12
CA ARG A 80 5.58 -15.77 6.17
C ARG A 80 6.88 -16.46 6.56
N ALA A 81 6.82 -17.42 7.49
CA ALA A 81 8.00 -18.17 7.92
C ALA A 81 8.54 -19.10 6.83
N ARG A 82 7.66 -19.66 5.98
CA ARG A 82 8.06 -20.55 4.87
C ARG A 82 8.35 -19.81 3.58
N SER A 83 7.75 -18.62 3.38
CA SER A 83 7.87 -17.87 2.15
C SER A 83 9.33 -17.47 1.93
N GLY A 84 9.99 -18.11 0.95
CA GLY A 84 11.36 -17.76 0.59
C GLY A 84 11.42 -16.29 0.17
N ALA A 85 12.34 -15.54 0.79
CA ALA A 85 12.54 -14.12 0.52
C ALA A 85 12.79 -13.85 -0.97
N VAL A 86 12.41 -12.66 -1.41
CA VAL A 86 12.89 -12.12 -2.69
C VAL A 86 14.40 -12.02 -2.59
N SER A 87 15.13 -12.51 -3.60
CA SER A 87 16.60 -12.52 -3.53
C SER A 87 17.15 -11.09 -3.50
N ASP A 88 18.26 -10.89 -2.78
CA ASP A 88 18.94 -9.59 -2.71
C ASP A 88 19.29 -9.04 -4.10
N GLU A 89 19.63 -9.93 -5.02
CA GLU A 89 19.88 -9.57 -6.42
C GLU A 89 18.62 -9.01 -7.09
N ALA A 90 17.46 -9.63 -6.90
CA ALA A 90 16.20 -9.16 -7.46
C ALA A 90 15.76 -7.83 -6.83
N ILE A 91 15.89 -7.69 -5.50
CA ILE A 91 15.59 -6.43 -4.80
C ILE A 91 16.42 -5.28 -5.38
N LYS A 92 17.73 -5.52 -5.53
CA LYS A 92 18.65 -4.53 -6.09
C LYS A 92 18.38 -4.24 -7.56
N GLN A 93 18.09 -5.28 -8.34
CA GLN A 93 17.88 -5.17 -9.77
C GLN A 93 16.62 -4.38 -10.12
N PHE A 94 15.53 -4.60 -9.39
CA PHE A 94 14.25 -3.94 -9.61
C PHE A 94 14.05 -2.69 -8.74
N GLY A 95 15.03 -2.33 -7.92
CA GLY A 95 14.94 -1.17 -7.03
C GLY A 95 13.78 -1.24 -6.02
N LEU A 96 13.37 -2.45 -5.62
CA LEU A 96 12.19 -2.66 -4.78
C LEU A 96 12.33 -1.95 -3.42
N GLY A 97 11.26 -1.33 -2.93
CA GLY A 97 11.20 -0.60 -1.67
C GLY A 97 9.88 -0.78 -0.93
N THR A 98 9.84 -0.48 0.36
CA THR A 98 8.67 -0.71 1.23
C THR A 98 7.76 0.51 1.41
N SER A 99 8.06 1.63 0.74
CA SER A 99 7.34 2.88 0.97
C SER A 99 6.14 3.04 0.04
N ASN A 100 4.94 2.95 0.61
CA ASN A 100 3.68 3.29 -0.07
C ASN A 100 3.35 4.80 0.06
N HIS A 101 4.36 5.62 0.32
CA HIS A 101 4.22 7.05 0.55
C HIS A 101 4.45 7.82 -0.73
N PHE A 102 3.43 8.53 -1.19
CA PHE A 102 3.58 9.54 -2.23
C PHE A 102 3.02 10.87 -1.73
N ASP A 103 3.83 11.92 -1.86
CA ASP A 103 3.47 13.30 -1.52
C ASP A 103 3.16 14.06 -2.80
N GLY A 104 1.92 13.92 -3.28
CA GLY A 104 1.44 14.60 -4.46
C GLY A 104 0.03 15.17 -4.28
N ALA A 105 -0.23 16.33 -4.88
CA ALA A 105 -1.59 16.86 -4.98
C ALA A 105 -2.40 16.08 -6.02
N LEU A 106 -3.74 16.07 -5.91
CA LEU A 106 -4.59 15.48 -6.94
C LEU A 106 -4.29 16.10 -8.31
N GLN A 107 -4.36 15.29 -9.36
CA GLN A 107 -4.30 15.80 -10.71
C GLN A 107 -5.45 16.80 -10.92
N ASN A 108 -5.09 18.03 -11.27
CA ASN A 108 -6.07 19.07 -11.53
C ASN A 108 -6.86 18.73 -12.79
N GLY A 109 -8.16 18.47 -12.64
CA GLY A 109 -9.05 18.34 -13.78
C GLY A 109 -9.22 19.66 -14.53
N GLY A 110 -9.90 19.63 -15.69
CA GLY A 110 -10.15 20.84 -16.48
C GLY A 110 -11.01 21.88 -15.73
N GLY A 111 -10.49 23.10 -15.56
CA GLY A 111 -11.22 24.26 -15.02
C GLY A 111 -11.17 24.42 -13.49
N ASN A 112 -11.66 25.55 -12.96
CA ASN A 112 -11.81 25.73 -11.52
C ASN A 112 -13.06 24.99 -11.04
N LYS A 113 -12.86 23.81 -10.44
CA LYS A 113 -13.92 22.92 -9.93
C LYS A 113 -14.39 23.29 -8.50
N LEU A 114 -13.89 24.39 -7.92
CA LEU A 114 -14.26 24.91 -6.60
C LEU A 114 -15.06 26.22 -6.70
N GLY A 115 -15.98 26.45 -5.75
CA GLY A 115 -16.77 27.69 -5.67
C GLY A 115 -18.00 27.76 -6.61
N ILE A 116 -18.37 26.64 -7.23
CA ILE A 116 -19.54 26.54 -8.13
C ILE A 116 -20.73 25.99 -7.34
N GLY A 117 -21.46 26.88 -6.67
CA GLY A 117 -22.70 26.55 -5.97
C GLY A 117 -23.75 27.65 -6.09
N LYS A 118 -24.08 28.06 -7.32
CA LYS A 118 -25.09 29.12 -7.55
C LYS A 118 -26.54 28.61 -7.53
N GLN A 119 -26.74 27.28 -7.52
CA GLN A 119 -28.05 26.64 -7.50
C GLN A 119 -28.28 25.93 -6.16
N ASN A 120 -29.54 25.85 -5.71
CA ASN A 120 -29.93 25.14 -4.49
C ASN A 120 -29.77 23.61 -4.59
N LYS A 121 -29.56 23.07 -5.80
CA LYS A 121 -29.42 21.64 -6.10
C LYS A 121 -28.53 21.47 -7.34
N PRO A 122 -27.54 20.56 -7.35
CA PRO A 122 -26.70 20.32 -8.53
C PRO A 122 -27.48 19.56 -9.62
N ALA A 123 -27.06 19.73 -10.87
CA ALA A 123 -27.52 18.91 -11.97
C ALA A 123 -26.98 17.47 -11.85
N PRO A 124 -27.65 16.47 -12.44
CA PRO A 124 -27.07 15.14 -12.65
C PRO A 124 -25.69 15.20 -13.31
N MET A 125 -24.87 14.18 -13.03
CA MET A 125 -23.51 14.06 -13.54
C MET A 125 -23.53 14.10 -15.07
N ALA A 126 -22.64 14.89 -15.64
CA ALA A 126 -22.30 14.84 -17.05
C ALA A 126 -21.00 14.05 -17.20
N LEU A 127 -21.03 12.95 -17.95
CA LEU A 127 -19.84 12.17 -18.27
C LEU A 127 -18.84 13.04 -19.03
N GLU A 128 -17.57 12.91 -18.69
CA GLU A 128 -16.52 13.51 -19.51
C GLU A 128 -16.20 12.63 -20.73
N ASN A 129 -15.79 13.26 -21.82
CA ASN A 129 -15.21 12.55 -22.95
C ASN A 129 -13.69 12.56 -22.76
N TYR A 130 -13.13 11.44 -22.30
CA TYR A 130 -11.69 11.29 -22.23
C TYR A 130 -11.09 11.21 -23.63
N SER A 131 -10.10 12.06 -23.91
CA SER A 131 -9.39 12.11 -25.20
C SER A 131 -7.87 12.10 -25.02
N GLY A 132 -7.40 11.72 -23.83
CA GLY A 132 -5.98 11.61 -23.52
C GLY A 132 -5.37 10.30 -24.01
N GLU A 133 -4.19 9.99 -23.50
CA GLU A 133 -3.48 8.73 -23.76
C GLU A 133 -4.26 7.54 -23.21
N GLN A 134 -4.33 6.45 -23.98
CA GLN A 134 -4.91 5.19 -23.54
C GLN A 134 -3.82 4.12 -23.53
N ARG A 135 -3.75 3.36 -22.44
CA ARG A 135 -2.86 2.21 -22.31
C ARG A 135 -3.65 0.92 -22.17
N THR A 136 -3.13 -0.14 -22.77
CA THR A 136 -3.74 -1.47 -22.72
C THR A 136 -2.68 -2.48 -22.37
N ALA A 137 -2.74 -2.99 -21.13
CA ALA A 137 -1.85 -4.04 -20.67
C ALA A 137 -2.16 -5.38 -21.32
N LYS A 138 -1.15 -6.26 -21.39
CA LYS A 138 -1.23 -7.58 -22.00
C LYS A 138 -1.07 -8.69 -20.96
N ILE A 139 -2.15 -9.43 -20.73
CA ILE A 139 -2.21 -10.48 -19.70
C ILE A 139 -2.07 -11.86 -20.34
N LEU A 140 -1.11 -12.65 -19.87
CA LEU A 140 -1.03 -14.07 -20.13
C LEU A 140 -1.76 -14.83 -19.00
N ALA A 141 -2.92 -15.37 -19.32
CA ALA A 141 -3.63 -16.29 -18.43
C ALA A 141 -3.33 -17.75 -18.80
N VAL A 142 -3.00 -18.59 -17.83
CA VAL A 142 -2.66 -20.00 -18.04
C VAL A 142 -3.52 -20.88 -17.15
N LEU A 143 -4.27 -21.81 -17.75
CA LEU A 143 -5.11 -22.74 -16.99
C LEU A 143 -4.31 -23.99 -16.60
N MET A 144 -4.33 -24.35 -15.32
CA MET A 144 -3.57 -25.47 -14.77
C MET A 144 -4.47 -26.46 -14.02
N GLU A 145 -4.42 -27.72 -14.40
CA GLU A 145 -5.16 -28.80 -13.73
C GLU A 145 -4.24 -29.79 -13.05
N PHE A 146 -4.77 -30.55 -12.08
CA PHE A 146 -3.98 -31.50 -11.28
C PHE A 146 -4.34 -32.95 -11.64
N PRO A 147 -3.40 -33.91 -11.52
CA PRO A 147 -3.67 -35.33 -11.81
C PRO A 147 -4.81 -35.93 -10.98
N ASP A 148 -5.02 -35.46 -9.75
CA ASP A 148 -6.09 -35.87 -8.84
C ASP A 148 -7.31 -34.95 -8.85
N PHE A 149 -7.20 -33.78 -9.50
CA PHE A 149 -8.29 -32.83 -9.63
C PHE A 149 -8.26 -32.18 -11.02
N PRO A 150 -8.61 -32.93 -12.09
CA PRO A 150 -8.68 -32.40 -13.45
C PRO A 150 -9.73 -31.28 -13.53
N HIS A 151 -9.65 -30.41 -14.54
CA HIS A 151 -10.66 -29.36 -14.74
C HIS A 151 -12.07 -29.97 -14.87
N ASN A 152 -13.08 -29.19 -14.47
CA ASN A 152 -14.48 -29.63 -14.35
C ASN A 152 -14.75 -30.70 -13.26
N SER A 153 -13.83 -30.89 -12.29
CA SER A 153 -14.06 -31.77 -11.14
C SER A 153 -14.87 -31.14 -10.00
N ILE A 154 -15.04 -29.81 -10.03
CA ILE A 154 -15.93 -29.08 -9.09
C ILE A 154 -17.35 -29.65 -9.20
N GLN A 155 -17.99 -29.89 -8.07
CA GLN A 155 -19.34 -30.44 -7.99
C GLN A 155 -20.39 -29.33 -7.79
N PRO A 156 -21.64 -29.55 -8.27
CA PRO A 156 -22.74 -28.65 -7.96
C PRO A 156 -22.92 -28.48 -6.45
N GLY A 157 -22.96 -27.22 -5.98
CA GLY A 157 -23.16 -26.88 -4.58
C GLY A 157 -21.88 -26.62 -3.78
N GLU A 158 -20.70 -26.93 -4.32
CA GLU A 158 -19.43 -26.52 -3.70
C GLU A 158 -19.25 -25.00 -3.75
N THR A 159 -19.66 -24.40 -4.88
CA THR A 159 -19.55 -22.95 -5.13
C THR A 159 -20.83 -22.40 -5.77
N GLY A 160 -21.09 -21.12 -5.52
CA GLY A 160 -22.14 -20.35 -6.22
C GLY A 160 -21.78 -20.05 -7.68
N MET A 161 -20.49 -20.10 -8.01
CA MET A 161 -19.91 -19.83 -9.33
C MET A 161 -19.74 -21.09 -10.17
N TYR A 162 -20.64 -22.06 -10.00
CA TYR A 162 -20.52 -23.37 -10.63
C TYR A 162 -20.86 -23.36 -12.13
N TYR A 163 -19.95 -23.88 -12.95
CA TYR A 163 -20.18 -24.20 -14.37
C TYR A 163 -19.97 -25.69 -14.64
N ALA A 164 -20.73 -26.23 -15.60
CA ALA A 164 -20.53 -27.60 -16.06
C ALA A 164 -19.24 -27.78 -16.86
N ASP A 165 -18.75 -26.69 -17.47
CA ASP A 165 -17.52 -26.67 -18.26
C ASP A 165 -16.82 -25.30 -18.16
N TYR A 166 -15.62 -25.29 -17.57
CA TYR A 166 -14.74 -24.13 -17.40
C TYR A 166 -13.77 -24.03 -18.59
N THR A 167 -14.25 -23.51 -19.71
CA THR A 167 -13.46 -23.43 -20.96
C THR A 167 -12.50 -22.23 -20.98
N PRO A 168 -11.43 -22.23 -21.80
CA PRO A 168 -10.64 -21.01 -22.03
C PRO A 168 -11.45 -19.80 -22.51
N ALA A 169 -12.54 -20.04 -23.27
CA ALA A 169 -13.44 -18.98 -23.72
C ALA A 169 -14.19 -18.32 -22.56
N HIS A 170 -14.57 -19.10 -21.54
CA HIS A 170 -15.21 -18.57 -20.33
C HIS A 170 -14.32 -17.53 -19.63
N TYR A 171 -13.05 -17.85 -19.39
CA TYR A 171 -12.11 -16.91 -18.76
C TYR A 171 -11.76 -15.73 -19.67
N SER A 172 -11.71 -15.96 -20.98
CA SER A 172 -11.52 -14.88 -21.96
C SER A 172 -12.67 -13.85 -21.91
N GLU A 173 -13.92 -14.30 -21.79
CA GLU A 173 -15.07 -13.41 -21.56
C GLU A 173 -14.99 -12.70 -20.20
N LEU A 174 -14.69 -13.45 -19.13
CA LEU A 174 -14.58 -12.92 -17.77
C LEU A 174 -13.54 -11.80 -17.68
N MET A 175 -12.35 -11.99 -18.25
CA MET A 175 -11.27 -11.02 -18.16
C MET A 175 -11.36 -9.94 -19.25
N PHE A 176 -11.62 -10.31 -20.51
CA PHE A 176 -11.41 -9.43 -21.67
C PHE A 176 -12.70 -9.12 -22.46
N GLY A 177 -13.86 -9.63 -22.03
CA GLY A 177 -15.12 -9.49 -22.75
C GLY A 177 -15.59 -8.05 -22.86
N GLU A 178 -15.76 -7.54 -24.08
CA GLU A 178 -16.26 -6.17 -24.33
C GLU A 178 -17.71 -5.97 -23.89
N ASN A 179 -18.49 -7.06 -23.82
CA ASN A 179 -19.91 -7.05 -23.48
C ASN A 179 -20.20 -7.68 -22.10
N GLY A 180 -19.16 -7.90 -21.29
CA GLY A 180 -19.23 -8.64 -20.05
C GLY A 180 -19.07 -10.15 -20.25
N TRP A 181 -19.50 -10.91 -19.26
CA TRP A 181 -19.40 -12.36 -19.23
C TRP A 181 -20.64 -13.02 -18.64
N THR A 182 -20.85 -14.28 -19.01
CA THR A 182 -22.07 -15.02 -18.65
C THR A 182 -21.92 -15.74 -17.31
N GLY A 183 -22.75 -15.35 -16.34
CA GLY A 183 -22.88 -15.96 -15.02
C GLY A 183 -23.50 -17.37 -15.03
N PRO A 184 -23.47 -18.10 -13.89
CA PRO A 184 -23.91 -19.51 -13.82
C PRO A 184 -25.38 -19.74 -14.17
N ALA A 185 -26.24 -18.75 -13.93
CA ALA A 185 -27.67 -18.80 -14.27
C ALA A 185 -28.01 -17.94 -15.50
N GLY A 186 -27.02 -17.64 -16.35
CA GLY A 186 -27.19 -16.86 -17.58
C GLY A 186 -27.30 -15.35 -17.35
N GLN A 187 -26.91 -14.85 -16.18
CA GLN A 187 -26.78 -13.41 -15.93
C GLN A 187 -25.64 -12.83 -16.78
N ASN A 188 -25.69 -11.53 -17.07
CA ASN A 188 -24.55 -10.83 -17.66
C ASN A 188 -23.89 -9.97 -16.58
N PHE A 189 -22.61 -10.23 -16.31
CA PHE A 189 -21.79 -9.48 -15.37
C PHE A 189 -20.71 -8.69 -16.12
N ILE A 190 -20.16 -7.65 -15.50
CA ILE A 190 -19.06 -6.90 -16.12
C ILE A 190 -17.80 -7.76 -16.17
N SER A 191 -17.01 -7.59 -17.23
CA SER A 191 -15.68 -8.21 -17.32
C SER A 191 -14.64 -7.38 -16.56
N MET A 192 -13.46 -7.95 -16.33
CA MET A 192 -12.34 -7.24 -15.72
C MET A 192 -11.92 -6.04 -16.59
N LYS A 193 -11.92 -6.19 -17.92
CA LYS A 193 -11.73 -5.10 -18.88
C LYS A 193 -12.70 -3.94 -18.63
N GLN A 194 -13.99 -4.22 -18.57
CA GLN A 194 -15.01 -3.19 -18.31
C GLN A 194 -14.85 -2.55 -16.92
N TYR A 195 -14.43 -3.32 -15.90
CA TYR A 195 -14.15 -2.79 -14.57
C TYR A 195 -13.03 -1.75 -14.62
N TYR A 196 -11.87 -2.09 -15.20
CA TYR A 196 -10.72 -1.19 -15.30
C TYR A 196 -10.97 0.02 -16.20
N GLU A 197 -11.72 -0.15 -17.29
CA GLU A 197 -12.16 0.97 -18.12
C GLU A 197 -13.10 1.91 -17.36
N ALA A 198 -14.00 1.37 -16.52
CA ALA A 198 -14.88 2.20 -15.70
C ALA A 198 -14.10 2.98 -14.63
N GLN A 199 -13.14 2.34 -13.96
CA GLN A 199 -12.34 2.96 -12.89
C GLN A 199 -11.36 4.01 -13.41
N SER A 200 -10.80 3.81 -14.60
CA SER A 200 -9.84 4.72 -15.23
C SER A 200 -10.48 5.75 -16.17
N GLY A 201 -11.81 5.71 -16.36
CA GLY A 201 -12.44 6.55 -17.38
C GLY A 201 -11.96 6.27 -18.79
N THR A 202 -11.73 5.00 -19.12
CA THR A 202 -11.24 4.46 -20.40
C THR A 202 -9.79 4.79 -20.75
N SER A 203 -9.02 5.41 -19.84
CA SER A 203 -7.60 5.67 -20.07
C SER A 203 -6.72 4.43 -19.91
N TYR A 204 -7.22 3.41 -19.21
CA TYR A 204 -6.53 2.15 -18.98
C TYR A 204 -7.47 0.97 -19.24
N SER A 205 -6.98 -0.04 -19.94
CA SER A 205 -7.72 -1.25 -20.27
C SER A 205 -6.80 -2.48 -20.19
N VAL A 206 -7.40 -3.67 -20.21
CA VAL A 206 -6.68 -4.95 -20.20
C VAL A 206 -7.13 -5.82 -21.36
N GLU A 207 -6.17 -6.49 -21.99
CA GLU A 207 -6.39 -7.50 -23.02
C GLU A 207 -5.42 -8.65 -22.82
N GLY A 208 -5.65 -9.79 -23.46
CA GLY A 208 -4.76 -10.91 -23.26
C GLY A 208 -5.16 -12.18 -23.99
N HIS A 209 -4.54 -13.27 -23.57
CA HIS A 209 -4.79 -14.60 -24.08
C HIS A 209 -4.93 -15.59 -22.93
N VAL A 210 -5.86 -16.53 -23.08
CA VAL A 210 -6.04 -17.65 -22.16
C VAL A 210 -5.47 -18.92 -22.79
N ALA A 211 -4.28 -19.31 -22.34
CA ALA A 211 -3.64 -20.56 -22.70
C ALA A 211 -4.34 -21.74 -22.00
N GLY A 212 -4.55 -22.84 -22.71
CA GLY A 212 -5.47 -23.94 -22.33
C GLY A 212 -5.15 -24.66 -21.01
N TRP A 213 -5.92 -25.69 -20.69
CA TRP A 213 -5.70 -26.54 -19.51
C TRP A 213 -4.47 -27.43 -19.69
N TYR A 214 -3.41 -27.12 -18.94
CA TYR A 214 -2.21 -27.95 -18.87
C TYR A 214 -2.19 -28.77 -17.57
N MET A 215 -1.73 -30.01 -17.68
CA MET A 215 -1.63 -30.92 -16.55
C MET A 215 -0.35 -30.63 -15.75
N ALA A 216 -0.49 -30.35 -14.47
CA ALA A 216 0.60 -30.21 -13.52
C ALA A 216 1.31 -31.56 -13.27
N GLN A 217 2.58 -31.51 -12.85
CA GLN A 217 3.38 -32.71 -12.60
C GLN A 217 2.99 -33.44 -11.31
N HIS A 218 2.39 -32.73 -10.36
CA HIS A 218 2.01 -33.25 -9.05
C HIS A 218 0.53 -32.98 -8.74
N ASN A 219 0.03 -33.65 -7.71
CA ASN A 219 -1.32 -33.48 -7.19
C ASN A 219 -1.51 -32.10 -6.52
N ALA A 220 -2.76 -31.66 -6.39
CA ALA A 220 -3.09 -30.31 -5.90
C ALA A 220 -2.41 -29.95 -4.56
N ALA A 221 -2.43 -30.87 -3.59
CA ALA A 221 -1.84 -30.68 -2.27
C ALA A 221 -0.33 -30.38 -2.28
N TYR A 222 0.41 -30.79 -3.32
CA TYR A 222 1.84 -30.45 -3.46
C TYR A 222 2.03 -28.93 -3.67
N TYR A 223 1.09 -28.28 -4.34
CA TYR A 223 1.16 -26.85 -4.64
C TYR A 223 0.41 -26.00 -3.61
N GLY A 224 -0.79 -26.42 -3.21
CA GLY A 224 -1.68 -25.65 -2.32
C GLY A 224 -1.55 -25.96 -0.83
N GLY A 225 -1.04 -27.12 -0.44
CA GLY A 225 -1.10 -27.59 0.96
C GLY A 225 -0.51 -26.60 1.98
N ASN A 226 -1.23 -26.41 3.08
CA ASN A 226 -0.89 -25.42 4.12
C ASN A 226 0.48 -25.65 4.79
N GLU A 227 0.95 -26.90 4.91
CA GLU A 227 2.23 -27.20 5.56
C GLU A 227 3.44 -27.16 4.61
N SER A 228 3.27 -27.54 3.34
CA SER A 228 4.39 -27.77 2.41
C SER A 228 4.13 -27.39 0.95
N GLY A 229 3.08 -26.61 0.68
CA GLY A 229 2.69 -26.18 -0.66
C GLY A 229 3.78 -25.37 -1.36
N ASN A 230 3.92 -25.58 -2.68
CA ASN A 230 4.90 -24.90 -3.52
C ASN A 230 4.27 -24.30 -4.77
N ILE A 231 3.48 -23.24 -4.59
CA ILE A 231 2.81 -22.54 -5.70
C ILE A 231 3.76 -22.03 -6.78
N ARG A 232 4.96 -21.55 -6.39
CA ARG A 232 5.99 -21.09 -7.35
C ARG A 232 6.42 -22.21 -8.31
N ALA A 233 6.32 -23.49 -7.93
CA ALA A 233 6.56 -24.60 -8.85
C ALA A 233 5.46 -24.69 -9.91
N LEU A 234 4.18 -24.57 -9.51
CA LEU A 234 3.05 -24.58 -10.45
C LEU A 234 3.16 -23.46 -11.48
N VAL A 235 3.51 -22.25 -11.06
CA VAL A 235 3.67 -21.09 -11.95
C VAL A 235 4.79 -21.31 -12.96
N ARG A 236 5.93 -21.89 -12.54
CA ARG A 236 7.02 -22.24 -13.46
C ARG A 236 6.60 -23.32 -14.46
N GLU A 237 5.84 -24.31 -14.02
CA GLU A 237 5.25 -25.33 -14.91
C GLU A 237 4.28 -24.70 -15.92
N ALA A 238 3.42 -23.78 -15.47
CA ALA A 238 2.47 -23.06 -16.30
C ALA A 238 3.18 -22.25 -17.41
N LEU A 239 4.21 -21.48 -17.05
CA LEU A 239 5.00 -20.71 -18.01
C LEU A 239 5.74 -21.60 -19.00
N ALA A 240 6.31 -22.72 -18.55
CA ALA A 240 6.97 -23.68 -19.43
C ALA A 240 5.98 -24.37 -20.39
N ALA A 241 4.77 -24.68 -19.92
CA ALA A 241 3.71 -25.25 -20.75
C ALA A 241 3.21 -24.26 -21.80
N ALA A 242 2.97 -23.00 -21.39
CA ALA A 242 2.59 -21.92 -22.29
C ALA A 242 3.67 -21.67 -23.36
N ALA A 243 4.95 -21.63 -22.98
CA ALA A 243 6.07 -21.49 -23.92
C ALA A 243 6.17 -22.64 -24.94
N ALA A 244 5.73 -23.85 -24.56
CA ALA A 244 5.74 -25.03 -25.42
C ALA A 244 4.52 -25.12 -26.34
N ASP A 245 3.45 -24.37 -26.07
CA ASP A 245 2.26 -24.31 -26.92
C ASP A 245 2.52 -23.42 -28.14
N PRO A 246 2.49 -23.96 -29.37
CA PRO A 246 2.76 -23.19 -30.59
C PRO A 246 1.70 -22.10 -30.89
N THR A 247 0.60 -22.05 -30.15
CA THR A 247 -0.43 -21.01 -30.26
C THR A 247 -0.18 -19.82 -29.34
N VAL A 248 0.77 -19.93 -28.41
CA VAL A 248 1.14 -18.87 -27.47
C VAL A 248 2.48 -18.26 -27.89
N ASP A 249 2.48 -16.95 -28.10
CA ASP A 249 3.68 -16.17 -28.35
C ASP A 249 3.95 -15.28 -27.13
N LEU A 250 4.90 -15.70 -26.29
CA LEU A 250 5.19 -15.00 -25.03
C LEU A 250 5.69 -13.56 -25.24
N SER A 251 6.26 -13.25 -26.41
CA SER A 251 6.74 -11.89 -26.70
C SER A 251 5.62 -10.86 -26.86
N GLN A 252 4.36 -11.30 -26.98
CA GLN A 252 3.20 -10.41 -27.06
C GLN A 252 2.77 -9.85 -25.69
N PHE A 253 3.33 -10.38 -24.61
CA PHE A 253 3.04 -10.01 -23.22
C PHE A 253 4.26 -9.36 -22.56
N ASP A 254 5.14 -8.75 -23.36
CA ASP A 254 6.34 -8.00 -22.94
C ASP A 254 6.25 -6.64 -23.62
N VAL A 255 5.46 -5.75 -23.02
CA VAL A 255 5.18 -4.40 -23.50
C VAL A 255 5.47 -3.34 -22.44
N GLU A 256 5.74 -3.73 -21.19
CA GLU A 256 5.95 -2.85 -20.06
C GLU A 256 7.34 -3.07 -19.43
N ASP A 257 8.04 -1.97 -19.11
CA ASP A 257 9.21 -1.99 -18.24
C ASP A 257 8.76 -1.46 -16.89
N ARG A 258 8.00 -2.30 -16.17
CA ARG A 258 7.35 -1.94 -14.89
C ARG A 258 8.34 -1.44 -13.83
N TYR A 259 9.61 -1.74 -14.01
CA TYR A 259 10.70 -1.49 -13.08
C TYR A 259 11.68 -0.42 -13.56
N ASP A 260 11.49 0.15 -14.76
CA ASP A 260 12.38 1.13 -15.38
C ASP A 260 13.85 0.64 -15.33
N LEU A 261 14.09 -0.58 -15.84
CA LEU A 261 15.35 -1.29 -15.69
C LEU A 261 16.56 -0.57 -16.30
N ASP A 262 16.34 0.26 -17.33
CA ASP A 262 17.40 1.10 -17.91
C ASP A 262 17.45 2.54 -17.36
N GLY A 263 16.46 2.93 -16.56
CA GLY A 263 16.39 4.21 -15.86
C GLY A 263 16.14 5.40 -16.80
N ASP A 264 15.50 5.19 -17.94
CA ASP A 264 15.17 6.24 -18.89
C ASP A 264 13.79 6.90 -18.63
N GLY A 265 12.99 6.29 -17.74
CA GLY A 265 11.68 6.76 -17.30
C GLY A 265 10.52 6.33 -18.19
N ASN A 266 10.75 5.49 -19.21
CA ASN A 266 9.72 4.96 -20.10
C ASN A 266 9.31 3.53 -19.69
N VAL A 267 8.34 3.45 -18.77
CA VAL A 267 7.81 2.15 -18.30
C VAL A 267 6.90 1.41 -19.29
N TRP A 268 6.79 1.89 -20.54
CA TRP A 268 5.91 1.32 -21.57
C TRP A 268 6.73 0.84 -22.78
N GLU A 269 7.76 0.05 -22.51
CA GLU A 269 8.57 -0.65 -23.49
C GLU A 269 9.00 -2.04 -23.01
N PRO A 270 9.41 -2.96 -23.90
CA PRO A 270 9.76 -4.32 -23.51
C PRO A 270 11.02 -4.40 -22.64
N ASP A 271 10.95 -5.15 -21.54
CA ASP A 271 12.06 -5.42 -20.63
C ASP A 271 12.51 -6.90 -20.69
N GLY A 272 11.82 -7.74 -21.48
CA GLY A 272 12.08 -9.17 -21.62
C GLY A 272 11.35 -10.05 -20.61
N LEU A 273 10.56 -9.48 -19.71
CA LEU A 273 9.67 -10.21 -18.81
C LEU A 273 8.29 -10.35 -19.42
N VAL A 274 7.58 -11.40 -19.04
CA VAL A 274 6.12 -11.45 -19.24
C VAL A 274 5.49 -10.51 -18.20
N ASP A 275 4.89 -9.41 -18.65
CA ASP A 275 4.42 -8.27 -17.84
C ASP A 275 3.45 -8.71 -16.73
N HIS A 276 2.46 -9.53 -17.12
CA HIS A 276 1.35 -9.95 -16.28
C HIS A 276 1.03 -11.43 -16.49
N VAL A 277 1.34 -12.26 -15.48
CA VAL A 277 1.08 -13.70 -15.47
C VAL A 277 -0.07 -14.02 -14.52
N MET A 278 -1.17 -14.56 -15.04
CA MET A 278 -2.29 -15.06 -14.25
C MET A 278 -2.39 -16.58 -14.38
N VAL A 279 -2.25 -17.32 -13.28
CA VAL A 279 -2.43 -18.78 -13.26
C VAL A 279 -3.81 -19.11 -12.68
N ILE A 280 -4.62 -19.86 -13.42
CA ILE A 280 -5.93 -20.30 -12.96
C ILE A 280 -5.88 -21.79 -12.68
N HIS A 281 -6.08 -22.20 -11.42
CA HIS A 281 -6.05 -23.62 -11.04
C HIS A 281 -7.44 -24.27 -11.07
N SER A 282 -7.52 -25.58 -11.33
CA SER A 282 -8.76 -26.31 -11.59
C SER A 282 -9.76 -26.45 -10.43
N SER A 283 -9.39 -26.05 -9.22
CA SER A 283 -10.20 -26.23 -8.00
C SER A 283 -10.94 -24.98 -7.58
N VAL A 284 -11.84 -25.14 -6.59
CA VAL A 284 -12.32 -24.03 -5.77
C VAL A 284 -11.14 -23.47 -4.96
N GLY A 285 -11.10 -22.16 -4.78
CA GLY A 285 -10.07 -21.47 -3.99
C GLY A 285 -10.22 -21.80 -2.51
N GLU A 286 -9.12 -21.97 -1.79
CA GLU A 286 -9.20 -22.23 -0.35
C GLU A 286 -9.87 -21.08 0.40
N GLU A 287 -9.70 -19.85 -0.08
CA GLU A 287 -10.34 -18.64 0.42
C GLU A 287 -11.88 -18.69 0.34
N ALA A 288 -12.42 -19.57 -0.51
CA ALA A 288 -13.84 -19.89 -0.64
C ALA A 288 -14.20 -21.29 -0.08
N GLY A 289 -13.34 -21.84 0.79
CA GLY A 289 -13.51 -23.13 1.46
C GLY A 289 -12.97 -24.35 0.70
N GLY A 290 -12.32 -24.17 -0.45
CA GLY A 290 -11.54 -25.20 -1.16
C GLY A 290 -12.33 -26.37 -1.76
N GLY A 291 -13.66 -26.41 -1.58
CA GLY A 291 -14.52 -27.50 -2.04
C GLY A 291 -14.04 -28.87 -1.53
N GLN A 292 -14.01 -29.86 -2.41
CA GLN A 292 -13.49 -31.21 -2.15
C GLN A 292 -12.02 -31.24 -1.70
N LEU A 293 -11.20 -30.26 -2.08
CA LEU A 293 -9.80 -30.20 -1.65
C LEU A 293 -9.65 -29.56 -0.26
N GLY A 294 -10.63 -28.76 0.17
CA GLY A 294 -10.58 -28.04 1.43
C GLY A 294 -9.25 -27.29 1.60
N GLU A 295 -8.54 -27.61 2.66
CA GLU A 295 -7.28 -26.97 3.04
C GLU A 295 -6.07 -27.33 2.16
N ASP A 296 -6.22 -28.25 1.20
CA ASP A 296 -5.20 -28.58 0.20
C ASP A 296 -5.35 -27.75 -1.09
N ALA A 297 -6.42 -26.96 -1.21
CA ALA A 297 -6.62 -26.03 -2.32
C ALA A 297 -5.60 -24.87 -2.25
N ILE A 298 -5.35 -24.23 -3.39
CA ILE A 298 -4.54 -23.01 -3.42
C ILE A 298 -5.44 -21.84 -2.98
N TRP A 299 -4.86 -20.95 -2.19
CA TRP A 299 -5.47 -19.68 -1.82
C TRP A 299 -5.06 -18.59 -2.83
N SER A 300 -6.00 -17.82 -3.38
CA SER A 300 -5.72 -16.75 -4.35
C SER A 300 -4.72 -15.72 -3.82
N HIS A 301 -3.74 -15.32 -4.62
CA HIS A 301 -2.81 -14.25 -4.24
C HIS A 301 -1.98 -13.74 -5.42
N ARG A 302 -1.40 -12.55 -5.22
CA ARG A 302 -0.29 -11.98 -5.99
C ARG A 302 1.02 -12.19 -5.27
N TRP A 303 2.04 -12.67 -5.99
CA TRP A 303 3.40 -12.77 -5.46
C TRP A 303 4.44 -12.73 -6.58
N ASN A 304 5.68 -13.14 -6.28
CA ASN A 304 6.78 -13.24 -7.23
C ASN A 304 7.49 -14.59 -7.10
N LEU A 305 8.27 -14.96 -8.12
CA LEU A 305 8.99 -16.23 -8.22
C LEU A 305 10.26 -16.31 -7.32
N GLY A 306 10.53 -15.29 -6.50
CA GLY A 306 11.72 -15.15 -5.63
C GLY A 306 12.94 -14.58 -6.36
N GLY A 307 12.90 -14.56 -7.68
CA GLY A 307 13.91 -14.03 -8.60
C GLY A 307 13.43 -14.29 -10.02
N VAL A 308 14.09 -13.69 -11.02
CA VAL A 308 13.67 -13.87 -12.42
C VAL A 308 13.82 -15.32 -12.86
N PHE A 309 12.72 -15.89 -13.33
CA PHE A 309 12.69 -17.21 -13.93
C PHE A 309 12.86 -17.09 -15.44
N GLY A 310 14.03 -17.49 -15.95
CA GLY A 310 14.23 -17.62 -17.39
C GLY A 310 13.39 -18.76 -17.96
N ILE A 311 12.45 -18.44 -18.85
CA ILE A 311 11.47 -19.39 -19.38
C ILE A 311 12.14 -20.29 -20.43
N PRO A 312 12.21 -21.62 -20.21
CA PRO A 312 12.92 -22.52 -21.12
C PRO A 312 12.33 -22.53 -22.54
N GLY A 313 13.21 -22.62 -23.55
CA GLY A 313 12.80 -22.74 -24.95
C GLY A 313 12.39 -21.43 -25.62
N THR A 314 12.49 -20.30 -24.92
CA THR A 314 12.19 -18.97 -25.45
C THR A 314 13.45 -18.23 -25.92
N SER A 315 13.25 -17.12 -26.62
CA SER A 315 14.31 -16.18 -26.97
C SER A 315 13.75 -14.77 -27.07
N THR A 316 14.50 -13.76 -26.62
CA THR A 316 14.12 -12.35 -26.74
C THR A 316 15.27 -11.51 -27.31
N PRO A 317 15.00 -10.48 -28.11
CA PRO A 317 16.03 -9.56 -28.59
C PRO A 317 16.49 -8.56 -27.51
N VAL A 318 15.76 -8.42 -26.39
CA VAL A 318 16.17 -7.48 -25.33
C VAL A 318 17.49 -7.92 -24.69
N PRO A 319 18.33 -7.00 -24.21
CA PRO A 319 19.67 -7.31 -23.73
C PRO A 319 19.71 -7.94 -22.32
N TYR A 320 18.54 -8.25 -21.76
CA TYR A 320 18.37 -8.79 -20.42
C TYR A 320 18.31 -10.33 -20.40
N TRP A 321 18.32 -10.90 -19.19
CA TRP A 321 17.99 -12.31 -18.89
C TRP A 321 18.79 -13.38 -19.65
N GLY A 322 19.91 -13.03 -20.27
CA GLY A 322 20.70 -13.96 -21.09
C GLY A 322 20.07 -14.28 -22.45
N GLY A 323 19.17 -13.42 -22.95
CA GLY A 323 18.54 -13.55 -24.27
C GLY A 323 17.36 -14.53 -24.33
N VAL A 324 16.80 -14.91 -23.18
CA VAL A 324 15.55 -15.66 -23.05
C VAL A 324 14.48 -14.78 -22.42
N MET A 325 13.20 -15.07 -22.65
CA MET A 325 12.12 -14.40 -21.92
C MET A 325 12.20 -14.76 -20.44
N GLY A 326 11.88 -13.82 -19.57
CA GLY A 326 11.77 -14.00 -18.13
C GLY A 326 10.34 -13.90 -17.63
N ALA A 327 10.13 -14.28 -16.38
CA ALA A 327 8.95 -13.90 -15.60
C ALA A 327 9.37 -13.66 -14.15
N PHE A 328 8.67 -12.78 -13.46
CA PHE A 328 8.96 -12.45 -12.07
C PHE A 328 7.70 -12.46 -11.22
N ASP A 329 6.76 -11.57 -11.50
CA ASP A 329 5.48 -11.48 -10.80
C ASP A 329 4.46 -12.46 -11.37
N TYR A 330 3.55 -12.89 -10.52
CA TYR A 330 2.39 -13.66 -10.91
C TYR A 330 1.23 -13.41 -9.95
N THR A 331 0.03 -13.69 -10.45
CA THR A 331 -1.15 -13.88 -9.62
C THR A 331 -1.68 -15.29 -9.83
N VAL A 332 -2.34 -15.87 -8.84
CA VAL A 332 -3.01 -17.15 -8.94
C VAL A 332 -4.45 -17.05 -8.46
N GLN A 333 -5.39 -17.66 -9.18
CA GLN A 333 -6.83 -17.67 -8.86
C GLN A 333 -7.45 -19.05 -9.11
N PRO A 334 -8.58 -19.38 -8.47
CA PRO A 334 -9.29 -20.64 -8.70
C PRO A 334 -10.16 -20.61 -9.96
N ALA A 335 -10.55 -21.80 -10.41
CA ALA A 335 -11.42 -21.98 -11.55
C ALA A 335 -12.82 -21.37 -11.35
N ASP A 336 -13.29 -21.29 -10.11
CA ASP A 336 -14.58 -20.68 -9.78
C ASP A 336 -14.49 -19.20 -9.40
N GLY A 337 -13.32 -18.57 -9.60
CA GLY A 337 -13.12 -17.15 -9.34
C GLY A 337 -14.10 -16.28 -10.13
N ALA A 338 -14.68 -15.28 -9.46
CA ALA A 338 -15.48 -14.23 -10.10
C ALA A 338 -14.60 -13.00 -10.42
N VAL A 339 -15.10 -12.11 -11.26
CA VAL A 339 -14.37 -10.92 -11.74
C VAL A 339 -13.73 -10.08 -10.62
N GLY A 340 -14.34 -10.02 -9.43
CA GLY A 340 -13.79 -9.29 -8.30
C GLY A 340 -12.45 -9.83 -7.79
N VAL A 341 -12.26 -11.16 -7.78
CA VAL A 341 -10.97 -11.79 -7.42
C VAL A 341 -9.90 -11.41 -8.45
N PHE A 342 -10.19 -11.61 -9.74
CA PHE A 342 -9.26 -11.27 -10.82
C PHE A 342 -8.89 -9.78 -10.82
N ALA A 343 -9.87 -8.90 -10.61
CA ALA A 343 -9.65 -7.46 -10.58
C ALA A 343 -8.85 -7.00 -9.36
N HIS A 344 -9.09 -7.61 -8.18
CA HIS A 344 -8.34 -7.35 -6.95
C HIS A 344 -6.86 -7.72 -7.11
N GLU A 345 -6.59 -8.95 -7.52
CA GLU A 345 -5.25 -9.49 -7.69
C GLU A 345 -4.44 -8.71 -8.74
N TYR A 346 -5.10 -8.28 -9.81
CA TYR A 346 -4.48 -7.40 -10.78
C TYR A 346 -4.22 -5.99 -10.23
N GLY A 347 -5.01 -5.53 -9.25
CA GLY A 347 -4.76 -4.27 -8.54
C GLY A 347 -3.39 -4.28 -7.85
N HIS A 348 -3.01 -5.40 -7.23
CA HIS A 348 -1.65 -5.60 -6.70
C HIS A 348 -0.59 -5.61 -7.79
N ASP A 349 -0.92 -6.12 -8.98
CA ASP A 349 0.00 -6.08 -10.11
C ASP A 349 0.22 -4.63 -10.60
N LEU A 350 -0.74 -3.73 -10.40
CA LEU A 350 -0.56 -2.29 -10.59
C LEU A 350 0.15 -1.59 -9.42
N GLY A 351 0.50 -2.32 -8.36
CA GLY A 351 1.22 -1.83 -7.19
C GLY A 351 0.33 -1.30 -6.07
N LEU A 352 -0.98 -1.59 -6.08
CA LEU A 352 -1.85 -1.23 -4.95
C LEU A 352 -1.61 -2.19 -3.77
N PRO A 353 -1.50 -1.70 -2.53
CA PRO A 353 -1.48 -2.55 -1.36
C PRO A 353 -2.89 -3.04 -1.00
N ASP A 354 -2.91 -4.05 -0.14
CA ASP A 354 -4.09 -4.41 0.62
C ASP A 354 -4.53 -3.25 1.52
N GLU A 355 -5.82 -2.93 1.48
CA GLU A 355 -6.40 -1.91 2.36
C GLU A 355 -7.04 -2.52 3.61
N TYR A 356 -7.05 -3.86 3.76
CA TYR A 356 -7.61 -4.54 4.93
C TYR A 356 -6.62 -4.75 6.08
N ASP A 357 -7.10 -5.20 7.25
CA ASP A 357 -6.21 -5.66 8.33
C ASP A 357 -5.46 -6.93 7.91
N THR A 358 -4.30 -6.76 7.30
CA THR A 358 -3.54 -7.88 6.73
C THR A 358 -3.07 -8.89 7.76
N GLN A 359 -3.04 -8.57 9.05
CA GLN A 359 -2.64 -9.49 10.12
C GLN A 359 -3.81 -10.00 10.97
N TYR A 360 -5.05 -9.65 10.61
CA TYR A 360 -6.24 -10.08 11.34
C TYR A 360 -6.12 -9.79 12.84
N THR A 361 -5.52 -8.64 13.15
CA THR A 361 -5.19 -8.25 14.52
C THR A 361 -6.44 -7.93 15.32
N GLY A 362 -7.44 -7.34 14.66
CA GLY A 362 -8.73 -6.97 15.21
C GLY A 362 -9.92 -7.62 14.52
N ARG A 363 -11.07 -6.94 14.56
CA ARG A 363 -12.36 -7.40 14.04
C ARG A 363 -12.74 -6.78 12.69
N GLY A 364 -11.73 -6.50 11.86
CA GLY A 364 -11.84 -5.85 10.56
C GLY A 364 -11.53 -4.35 10.63
N GLU A 365 -10.91 -3.85 9.60
CA GLU A 365 -10.57 -2.44 9.42
C GLU A 365 -11.76 -1.62 8.89
N PRO A 366 -11.77 -0.28 9.12
CA PRO A 366 -12.79 0.61 8.59
C PRO A 366 -12.53 0.92 7.10
N VAL A 367 -12.51 -0.11 6.24
CA VAL A 367 -12.50 0.00 4.77
C VAL A 367 -13.58 -0.91 4.21
N SER A 368 -13.45 -2.22 4.44
CA SER A 368 -14.45 -3.23 4.05
C SER A 368 -14.91 -3.06 2.58
N SER A 369 -16.21 -3.20 2.30
CA SER A 369 -16.76 -3.17 0.95
C SER A 369 -16.76 -1.77 0.30
N TRP A 370 -16.21 -0.74 0.94
CA TRP A 370 -16.02 0.56 0.29
C TRP A 370 -14.93 0.53 -0.78
N SER A 371 -14.03 -0.46 -0.76
CA SER A 371 -12.94 -0.61 -1.71
C SER A 371 -12.76 -2.04 -2.17
N ILE A 372 -12.47 -2.23 -3.47
CA ILE A 372 -12.06 -3.54 -3.99
C ILE A 372 -10.79 -4.05 -3.33
N MET A 373 -9.88 -3.20 -2.86
CA MET A 373 -8.62 -3.60 -2.18
C MET A 373 -8.83 -4.04 -0.72
N SER A 374 -10.10 -4.17 -0.30
CA SER A 374 -10.54 -4.89 0.89
C SER A 374 -11.67 -5.86 0.45
N SER A 375 -12.72 -6.06 1.25
CA SER A 375 -13.82 -6.99 0.95
C SER A 375 -14.75 -6.57 -0.19
N GLY A 376 -14.50 -5.43 -0.84
CA GLY A 376 -15.27 -5.00 -2.02
C GLY A 376 -15.10 -5.92 -3.22
N SER A 377 -14.03 -6.72 -3.27
CA SER A 377 -13.80 -7.79 -4.24
C SER A 377 -14.85 -8.90 -4.20
N TRP A 378 -15.57 -9.06 -3.08
CA TRP A 378 -16.61 -10.08 -2.89
C TRP A 378 -18.05 -9.57 -3.00
N ALA A 379 -18.23 -8.29 -3.34
CA ALA A 379 -19.57 -7.74 -3.54
C ALA A 379 -20.33 -8.43 -4.70
N GLY A 380 -21.66 -8.47 -4.56
CA GLY A 380 -22.58 -9.05 -5.53
C GLY A 380 -23.55 -10.06 -4.91
N VAL A 381 -24.69 -10.24 -5.59
CA VAL A 381 -25.70 -11.25 -5.20
C VAL A 381 -25.06 -12.65 -5.16
N LEU A 382 -24.23 -12.94 -6.15
CA LEU A 382 -23.22 -13.99 -6.09
C LEU A 382 -21.91 -13.31 -5.76
N GLY A 383 -21.22 -13.80 -4.73
CA GLY A 383 -19.99 -13.19 -4.24
C GLY A 383 -18.97 -12.95 -5.35
N GLY A 384 -18.44 -11.73 -5.42
CA GLY A 384 -17.40 -11.28 -6.35
C GLY A 384 -17.84 -11.03 -7.79
N THR A 385 -19.14 -11.14 -8.09
CA THR A 385 -19.68 -10.84 -9.44
C THR A 385 -19.94 -9.36 -9.68
N GLU A 386 -20.06 -8.55 -8.63
CA GLU A 386 -20.30 -7.10 -8.70
C GLU A 386 -19.31 -6.35 -7.80
N PRO A 387 -17.99 -6.43 -8.06
CA PRO A 387 -17.00 -5.79 -7.21
C PRO A 387 -17.21 -4.27 -7.15
N THR A 388 -17.01 -3.68 -5.98
CA THR A 388 -17.12 -2.23 -5.78
C THR A 388 -15.92 -1.50 -6.38
N GLY A 389 -15.99 -0.18 -6.54
CA GLY A 389 -14.86 0.60 -7.04
C GLY A 389 -13.66 0.62 -6.10
N PHE A 390 -12.52 1.07 -6.62
CA PHE A 390 -11.34 1.41 -5.80
C PHE A 390 -11.67 2.55 -4.82
N SER A 391 -11.01 2.54 -3.66
CA SER A 391 -10.97 3.69 -2.76
C SER A 391 -10.44 4.94 -3.48
N ALA A 392 -10.78 6.12 -2.95
CA ALA A 392 -10.21 7.37 -3.45
C ALA A 392 -8.66 7.37 -3.38
N TRP A 393 -8.09 6.75 -2.35
CA TRP A 393 -6.63 6.64 -2.18
C TRP A 393 -6.00 5.72 -3.22
N SER A 394 -6.58 4.55 -3.49
CA SER A 394 -6.14 3.64 -4.54
C SER A 394 -6.13 4.33 -5.91
N LYS A 395 -7.19 5.09 -6.23
CA LYS A 395 -7.24 5.87 -7.48
C LYS A 395 -6.20 6.98 -7.51
N GLU A 396 -5.95 7.63 -6.38
CA GLU A 396 -4.89 8.64 -6.23
C GLU A 396 -3.52 8.03 -6.49
N PHE A 397 -3.21 6.89 -5.88
CA PHE A 397 -1.98 6.14 -6.07
C PHE A 397 -1.78 5.77 -7.55
N LEU A 398 -2.78 5.17 -8.20
CA LEU A 398 -2.70 4.80 -9.61
C LEU A 398 -2.50 6.01 -10.51
N SER A 399 -3.15 7.14 -10.21
CA SER A 399 -2.94 8.40 -10.94
C SER A 399 -1.53 8.96 -10.81
N HIS A 400 -0.87 8.79 -9.66
CA HIS A 400 0.51 9.22 -9.48
C HIS A 400 1.50 8.28 -10.15
N ARG A 401 1.32 6.96 -9.93
CA ARG A 401 2.22 5.93 -10.44
C ARG A 401 2.16 5.81 -11.97
N TRP A 402 0.96 5.74 -12.53
CA TRP A 402 0.75 5.40 -13.94
C TRP A 402 0.33 6.60 -14.79
N GLY A 403 0.06 7.76 -14.17
CA GLY A 403 -0.57 8.89 -14.86
C GLY A 403 -2.02 8.58 -15.20
N LEU A 404 -2.46 8.93 -16.42
CA LEU A 404 -3.81 8.61 -16.93
C LEU A 404 -4.96 9.23 -16.10
N ASN A 405 -6.19 8.73 -16.26
CA ASN A 405 -7.42 9.36 -15.77
C ASN A 405 -8.07 8.62 -14.59
N TRP A 406 -7.26 8.04 -13.69
CA TRP A 406 -7.77 7.29 -12.53
C TRP A 406 -8.44 8.17 -11.48
N LEU A 407 -7.95 9.39 -11.27
CA LEU A 407 -8.53 10.35 -10.33
C LEU A 407 -8.26 11.79 -10.77
N SER A 408 -9.31 12.61 -10.85
CA SER A 408 -9.18 14.06 -11.00
C SER A 408 -9.94 14.80 -9.90
N GLY A 409 -9.38 15.90 -9.41
CA GLY A 409 -9.98 16.58 -8.28
C GLY A 409 -9.35 17.91 -7.94
N SER A 410 -9.74 18.43 -6.78
CA SER A 410 -9.17 19.65 -6.22
C SER A 410 -8.45 19.32 -4.92
N THR A 411 -7.26 19.90 -4.72
CA THR A 411 -6.56 19.90 -3.42
C THR A 411 -6.81 21.23 -2.70
N ILE A 412 -7.14 21.15 -1.41
CA ILE A 412 -7.36 22.29 -0.52
C ILE A 412 -6.39 22.15 0.65
N HIS A 413 -5.68 23.21 1.01
CA HIS A 413 -4.88 23.23 2.23
C HIS A 413 -5.70 23.82 3.39
N PHE A 414 -5.67 23.17 4.56
CA PHE A 414 -6.43 23.55 5.74
C PHE A 414 -6.27 25.04 6.13
N ASN A 415 -5.04 25.55 6.04
CA ASN A 415 -4.71 26.93 6.39
C ASN A 415 -5.36 27.95 5.44
N ASP A 416 -5.64 27.56 4.19
CA ASP A 416 -6.18 28.41 3.14
C ASP A 416 -7.72 28.41 3.08
N ILE A 417 -8.39 27.62 3.93
CA ILE A 417 -9.85 27.62 4.04
C ILE A 417 -10.31 29.00 4.57
N PRO A 418 -11.11 29.77 3.80
CA PRO A 418 -11.60 31.07 4.21
C PRO A 418 -12.73 30.94 5.25
N GLU A 419 -13.04 32.03 5.96
CA GLU A 419 -14.09 32.08 7.00
C GLU A 419 -15.48 31.65 6.47
N GLY A 420 -15.77 31.87 5.18
CA GLY A 420 -17.01 31.44 4.53
C GLY A 420 -17.04 29.99 4.05
N GLY A 421 -15.94 29.25 4.17
CA GLY A 421 -15.76 27.91 3.63
C GLY A 421 -15.61 27.85 2.11
N ILE A 422 -15.45 26.62 1.61
CA ILE A 422 -15.29 26.29 0.18
C ILE A 422 -16.40 25.31 -0.20
N THR A 423 -17.08 25.57 -1.31
CA THR A 423 -18.07 24.65 -1.88
C THR A 423 -17.44 23.84 -3.01
N GLY A 424 -17.71 22.53 -3.03
CA GLY A 424 -17.29 21.61 -4.08
C GLY A 424 -18.47 20.77 -4.59
N LEU A 425 -18.41 20.40 -5.86
CA LEU A 425 -19.25 19.35 -6.45
C LEU A 425 -18.42 18.09 -6.63
N LEU A 426 -18.96 16.96 -6.17
CA LEU A 426 -18.39 15.63 -6.31
C LEU A 426 -19.30 14.80 -7.22
N ASP A 427 -18.75 14.29 -8.32
CA ASP A 427 -19.43 13.29 -9.12
C ASP A 427 -19.31 11.90 -8.45
N GLN A 428 -20.22 10.98 -8.80
CA GLN A 428 -20.15 9.61 -8.31
C GLN A 428 -18.81 8.93 -8.67
N ALA A 429 -18.20 8.23 -7.71
CA ALA A 429 -16.86 7.68 -7.87
C ALA A 429 -16.75 6.54 -8.90
N ALA A 430 -17.86 5.90 -9.26
CA ALA A 430 -17.92 4.79 -10.19
C ALA A 430 -17.78 5.20 -11.67
N SER A 431 -17.68 6.49 -11.98
CA SER A 431 -17.62 7.02 -13.36
C SER A 431 -16.85 8.34 -13.40
N LYS A 432 -16.44 8.77 -14.60
CA LYS A 432 -15.73 10.04 -14.79
C LYS A 432 -16.66 11.12 -15.31
N GLY A 433 -16.83 12.16 -14.51
CA GLY A 433 -17.69 13.29 -14.84
C GLY A 433 -16.93 14.61 -14.86
N THR A 434 -17.66 15.68 -15.19
CA THR A 434 -17.06 17.02 -15.34
C THR A 434 -16.73 17.74 -14.02
N ASN A 435 -17.25 17.29 -12.87
CA ASN A 435 -16.93 17.84 -11.54
C ASN A 435 -15.72 17.11 -10.93
N ASN A 436 -15.52 17.20 -9.61
CA ASN A 436 -14.42 16.50 -8.96
C ASN A 436 -14.78 15.02 -8.76
N ASP A 437 -13.86 14.10 -9.00
CA ASP A 437 -14.00 12.70 -8.57
C ASP A 437 -13.84 12.62 -7.05
N ALA A 438 -12.84 13.34 -6.54
CA ALA A 438 -12.56 13.51 -5.12
C ALA A 438 -12.04 14.92 -4.81
N ILE A 439 -12.14 15.33 -3.55
CA ILE A 439 -11.45 16.53 -3.03
C ILE A 439 -10.49 16.09 -1.94
N ARG A 440 -9.22 16.49 -2.08
CA ARG A 440 -8.17 16.27 -1.07
C ARG A 440 -8.08 17.49 -0.16
N ILE A 441 -8.02 17.25 1.16
CA ILE A 441 -7.89 18.29 2.17
C ILE A 441 -6.60 18.04 2.96
N ASP A 442 -5.54 18.74 2.60
CA ASP A 442 -4.25 18.66 3.29
C ASP A 442 -4.33 19.34 4.65
N LEU A 443 -3.94 18.61 5.69
CA LEU A 443 -3.91 19.08 7.06
C LEU A 443 -2.49 19.55 7.44
N PRO A 444 -2.33 20.33 8.53
CA PRO A 444 -1.01 20.58 9.09
C PRO A 444 -0.34 19.25 9.44
N ASN A 445 0.91 19.04 9.00
CA ASN A 445 1.62 17.78 9.21
C ASN A 445 1.63 17.32 10.67
N LYS A 446 1.52 15.99 10.87
CA LYS A 446 1.62 15.33 12.17
C LYS A 446 3.08 15.31 12.61
N GLU A 447 3.37 15.96 13.74
CA GLU A 447 4.70 15.91 14.35
C GLU A 447 4.80 14.74 15.33
N LYS A 448 5.84 13.91 15.17
CA LYS A 448 6.22 12.87 16.14
C LYS A 448 7.59 13.20 16.72
N ILE A 449 7.69 13.25 18.05
CA ILE A 449 8.98 13.45 18.73
C ILE A 449 9.74 12.12 18.70
N ILE A 450 10.95 12.15 18.15
CA ILE A 450 11.89 11.02 18.12
C ILE A 450 12.87 11.13 19.29
N ALA A 451 13.60 12.24 19.33
CA ALA A 451 14.64 12.49 20.33
C ALA A 451 14.66 13.97 20.67
N THR A 452 13.97 14.39 21.72
CA THR A 452 14.03 15.80 22.18
C THR A 452 15.50 16.20 22.42
N PRO A 453 16.04 17.25 21.76
CA PRO A 453 17.41 17.71 21.98
C PRO A 453 17.73 17.92 23.46
N THR A 454 18.96 17.61 23.87
CA THR A 454 19.36 17.67 25.29
C THR A 454 19.61 19.10 25.75
N SER A 455 19.95 19.98 24.81
CA SER A 455 19.93 21.42 25.00
C SER A 455 19.27 22.10 23.79
N GLY A 456 18.87 23.36 23.96
CA GLY A 456 18.35 24.16 22.85
C GLY A 456 17.11 23.61 22.13
N GLN A 457 17.07 23.79 20.82
CA GLN A 457 16.01 23.36 19.90
C GLN A 457 16.49 22.34 18.85
N TYR A 458 17.80 22.17 18.66
CA TYR A 458 18.37 21.36 17.60
C TYR A 458 19.39 20.36 18.12
N ALA A 459 19.50 19.23 17.43
CA ALA A 459 20.61 18.29 17.52
C ALA A 459 21.13 17.99 16.11
N TYR A 460 22.35 17.48 15.99
CA TYR A 460 22.85 16.99 14.70
C TYR A 460 22.30 15.60 14.42
N HIS A 461 21.59 15.45 13.30
CA HIS A 461 21.05 14.18 12.83
C HIS A 461 21.85 13.63 11.67
N GLY A 462 22.21 12.35 11.74
CA GLY A 462 22.93 11.63 10.70
C GLY A 462 22.06 11.24 9.50
N GLY A 463 20.75 11.41 9.58
CA GLY A 463 19.78 10.97 8.57
C GLY A 463 19.10 9.65 8.93
N SER A 464 18.00 9.36 8.24
CA SER A 464 17.23 8.12 8.32
C SER A 464 16.94 7.67 6.87
N GLY A 465 17.37 6.47 6.51
CA GLY A 465 17.29 5.97 5.13
C GLY A 465 18.40 4.97 4.80
N ASN A 466 18.32 4.41 3.60
CA ASN A 466 19.22 3.34 3.13
C ASN A 466 20.41 3.92 2.33
N ASN A 467 21.53 3.20 2.32
CA ASN A 467 22.77 3.50 1.61
C ASN A 467 23.40 4.85 1.98
N LEU A 468 23.19 5.31 3.23
CA LEU A 468 23.70 6.60 3.68
C LEU A 468 25.21 6.56 3.88
N ARG A 469 25.87 7.68 3.56
CA ARG A 469 27.29 7.93 3.83
C ARG A 469 27.48 9.35 4.35
N ASN A 470 26.81 9.65 5.45
CA ASN A 470 26.71 11.00 5.98
C ASN A 470 27.83 11.26 6.98
N GLN A 471 28.43 12.44 6.93
CA GLN A 471 29.49 12.83 7.84
C GLN A 471 29.38 14.29 8.26
N MET A 472 30.02 14.60 9.39
CA MET A 472 30.38 15.96 9.75
C MET A 472 31.81 15.97 10.29
N TYR A 473 32.57 17.02 10.00
CA TYR A 473 34.00 17.04 10.31
C TYR A 473 34.50 18.43 10.69
N MET A 474 35.54 18.47 11.52
CA MET A 474 36.25 19.69 11.88
C MET A 474 37.77 19.47 11.86
N PRO A 475 38.57 20.48 11.45
CA PRO A 475 40.01 20.41 11.62
C PRO A 475 40.37 20.46 13.12
N LEU A 476 41.32 19.63 13.53
CA LEU A 476 41.80 19.56 14.91
C LEU A 476 43.33 19.54 14.92
N ASP A 477 43.93 20.61 15.46
CA ASP A 477 45.38 20.71 15.62
C ASP A 477 45.80 20.08 16.96
N LEU A 478 46.47 18.93 16.88
CA LEU A 478 47.04 18.21 18.02
C LEU A 478 48.57 18.27 18.04
N THR A 479 49.20 19.09 17.18
CA THR A 479 50.66 19.09 16.99
C THR A 479 51.46 19.42 18.24
N ALA A 480 50.89 20.25 19.13
CA ALA A 480 51.46 20.60 20.42
C ALA A 480 50.74 19.94 21.62
N ALA A 481 49.73 19.11 21.37
CA ALA A 481 48.89 18.54 22.41
C ALA A 481 49.56 17.34 23.11
N SER A 482 49.28 17.18 24.40
CA SER A 482 49.67 15.98 25.16
C SER A 482 48.51 15.00 25.38
N SER A 483 47.28 15.52 25.35
CA SER A 483 46.04 14.77 25.53
C SER A 483 44.91 15.41 24.71
N ALA A 484 44.00 14.59 24.21
CA ALA A 484 42.82 15.08 23.51
C ALA A 484 41.65 14.12 23.67
N SER A 485 40.42 14.63 23.71
CA SER A 485 39.20 13.82 23.78
C SER A 485 38.03 14.54 23.15
N VAL A 486 37.03 13.77 22.72
CA VAL A 486 35.71 14.28 22.38
C VAL A 486 34.66 13.57 23.21
N SER A 487 33.71 14.32 23.73
CA SER A 487 32.53 13.82 24.42
C SER A 487 31.28 14.50 23.90
N PHE A 488 30.15 13.81 23.86
CA PHE A 488 28.87 14.35 23.39
C PHE A 488 27.71 13.53 23.96
N LYS A 489 26.49 14.04 23.85
CA LYS A 489 25.27 13.27 24.01
C LYS A 489 24.93 12.57 22.70
N ALA A 490 24.62 11.29 22.78
CA ALA A 490 24.19 10.49 21.63
C ALA A 490 22.82 9.88 21.89
N TRP A 491 21.93 9.97 20.93
CA TRP A 491 20.71 9.15 20.86
C TRP A 491 20.76 8.41 19.54
N TYR A 492 20.48 7.10 19.54
CA TYR A 492 20.45 6.35 18.30
C TYR A 492 19.46 5.20 18.35
N ASP A 493 18.80 5.01 17.21
CA ASP A 493 18.05 3.81 16.86
C ASP A 493 18.41 3.53 15.40
N ILE A 494 19.31 2.57 15.21
CA ILE A 494 19.90 2.18 13.92
C ILE A 494 19.92 0.65 13.83
N GLU A 495 19.85 0.09 12.63
CA GLU A 495 19.73 -1.36 12.45
C GLU A 495 20.89 -2.10 13.14
N ALA A 496 20.56 -2.96 14.10
CA ALA A 496 21.55 -3.60 14.94
C ALA A 496 22.48 -4.51 14.11
N GLU A 497 23.77 -4.26 14.23
CA GLU A 497 24.86 -5.02 13.59
C GLU A 497 24.97 -4.89 12.06
N TRP A 498 24.10 -4.08 11.43
CA TRP A 498 24.09 -3.75 10.01
C TRP A 498 24.47 -2.29 9.80
N ASP A 499 23.77 -1.36 10.45
CA ASP A 499 24.06 0.07 10.40
C ASP A 499 25.04 0.51 11.49
N TYR A 500 25.89 1.49 11.18
CA TYR A 500 26.90 1.96 12.12
C TYR A 500 27.15 3.47 12.11
N GLY A 501 27.22 4.04 13.31
CA GLY A 501 27.81 5.35 13.58
C GLY A 501 29.27 5.23 14.03
N TYR A 502 30.10 6.24 13.77
CA TYR A 502 31.52 6.24 14.11
C TYR A 502 32.01 7.63 14.53
N VAL A 503 32.95 7.63 15.47
CA VAL A 503 33.95 8.71 15.60
C VAL A 503 35.18 8.28 14.82
N MET A 504 35.64 9.12 13.89
CA MET A 504 36.82 8.85 13.08
C MET A 504 37.83 10.00 13.14
N VAL A 505 39.10 9.64 12.96
CA VAL A 505 40.18 10.60 12.76
C VAL A 505 40.78 10.41 11.38
N TYR A 506 40.77 11.47 10.58
CA TYR A 506 41.43 11.49 9.28
C TYR A 506 42.75 12.27 9.35
N ASN A 507 43.84 11.65 8.92
CA ASN A 507 45.14 12.30 8.84
C ASN A 507 45.44 12.69 7.37
N PRO A 508 45.44 13.99 7.03
CA PRO A 508 45.69 14.44 5.67
C PRO A 508 47.12 14.20 5.18
N ALA A 509 48.10 14.02 6.08
CA ALA A 509 49.48 13.75 5.70
C ALA A 509 49.69 12.32 5.22
N THR A 510 48.91 11.36 5.75
CA THR A 510 48.95 9.95 5.35
C THR A 510 47.82 9.56 4.40
N GLY A 511 46.75 10.35 4.36
CA GLY A 511 45.53 10.04 3.60
C GLY A 511 44.70 8.91 4.20
N THR A 512 44.87 8.61 5.50
CA THR A 512 44.21 7.49 6.18
C THR A 512 43.15 7.97 7.17
N SER A 513 42.07 7.20 7.27
CA SER A 513 41.02 7.36 8.29
C SER A 513 41.00 6.17 9.24
N GLU A 514 40.85 6.44 10.53
CA GLU A 514 40.78 5.42 11.58
C GLU A 514 39.53 5.60 12.44
N THR A 515 38.87 4.50 12.81
CA THR A 515 37.73 4.54 13.76
C THR A 515 38.26 4.56 15.20
N VAL A 516 37.68 5.40 16.06
CA VAL A 516 38.13 5.59 17.44
C VAL A 516 37.25 4.79 18.40
N ALA A 517 37.88 4.02 19.29
CA ALA A 517 37.17 3.31 20.35
C ALA A 517 36.58 4.28 21.37
N GLY A 518 35.32 4.04 21.76
CA GLY A 518 34.61 4.80 22.77
C GLY A 518 33.84 3.92 23.74
N ASN A 519 33.21 4.52 24.74
CA ASN A 519 32.41 3.81 25.74
C ASN A 519 31.09 3.23 25.21
N ILE A 520 30.67 3.60 23.99
CA ILE A 520 29.43 3.13 23.33
C ILE A 520 29.70 2.34 22.04
N THR A 521 30.95 1.97 21.77
CA THR A 521 31.33 1.26 20.53
C THR A 521 31.51 -0.24 20.72
N THR A 522 31.33 -1.00 19.65
CA THR A 522 31.65 -2.43 19.53
C THR A 522 32.58 -2.69 18.36
N THR A 523 33.40 -3.75 18.48
CA THR A 523 34.20 -4.32 17.38
C THR A 523 33.59 -5.58 16.80
N ALA A 524 32.41 -5.99 17.29
CA ALA A 524 31.66 -7.09 16.71
C ALA A 524 31.32 -6.78 15.25
N ASN A 525 31.52 -7.75 14.36
CA ASN A 525 31.26 -7.61 12.95
C ASN A 525 30.60 -8.87 12.37
N PRO A 526 29.42 -9.26 12.87
CA PRO A 526 28.79 -10.51 12.47
C PRO A 526 28.38 -10.51 10.99
N ASN A 527 28.02 -9.34 10.45
CA ASN A 527 27.56 -9.18 9.06
C ASN A 527 28.63 -8.63 8.11
N GLY A 528 29.88 -8.43 8.56
CA GLY A 528 30.96 -7.93 7.72
C GLY A 528 30.91 -6.42 7.41
N GLN A 529 30.01 -5.66 8.05
CA GLN A 529 29.75 -4.24 7.77
C GLN A 529 30.38 -3.25 8.78
N ASN A 530 30.91 -3.71 9.92
CA ASN A 530 31.59 -2.86 10.88
C ASN A 530 33.04 -2.53 10.45
N PHE A 531 33.37 -1.24 10.33
CA PHE A 531 34.71 -0.76 9.97
C PHE A 531 35.70 -0.68 11.14
N GLY A 532 35.30 -1.12 12.34
CA GLY A 532 36.15 -1.20 13.52
C GLY A 532 35.36 -0.87 14.78
N ASN A 533 35.48 0.36 15.28
CA ASN A 533 34.84 0.81 16.52
C ASN A 533 33.48 1.47 16.25
N GLY A 534 32.48 0.67 15.88
CA GLY A 534 31.16 1.14 15.48
C GLY A 534 30.15 1.27 16.63
N ILE A 535 29.24 2.23 16.52
CA ILE A 535 28.01 2.38 17.32
C ILE A 535 26.89 1.72 16.53
N THR A 536 26.10 0.82 17.13
CA THR A 536 24.99 0.13 16.46
C THR A 536 23.86 -0.22 17.44
N GLY A 537 22.66 -0.49 16.93
CA GLY A 537 21.48 -0.85 17.73
C GLY A 537 20.73 0.36 18.31
N GLN A 538 20.22 0.21 19.54
CA GLN A 538 19.37 1.21 20.20
C GLN A 538 19.96 1.72 21.52
N SER A 539 19.97 3.03 21.71
CA SER A 539 20.48 3.68 22.94
C SER A 539 19.45 3.78 24.07
N ASN A 540 18.15 3.63 23.77
CA ASN A 540 17.04 3.79 24.71
C ASN A 540 17.02 5.16 25.44
N GLY A 541 17.31 6.22 24.68
CA GLY A 541 17.42 7.60 25.21
C GLY A 541 18.80 8.19 24.97
N TRP A 542 19.02 9.43 25.44
CA TRP A 542 20.30 10.10 25.31
C TRP A 542 21.33 9.52 26.28
N VAL A 543 22.45 9.06 25.74
CA VAL A 543 23.59 8.51 26.49
C VAL A 543 24.83 9.41 26.36
N ASP A 544 25.69 9.37 27.36
CA ASP A 544 26.99 10.04 27.31
C ASP A 544 27.98 9.23 26.48
N ALA A 545 28.53 9.85 25.44
CA ALA A 545 29.55 9.28 24.58
C ALA A 545 30.90 9.96 24.85
N SER A 546 31.98 9.19 24.93
CA SER A 546 33.33 9.67 25.24
C SER A 546 34.39 8.86 24.50
N PHE A 547 35.30 9.56 23.84
CA PHE A 547 36.35 9.00 22.99
C PHE A 547 37.69 9.67 23.29
N ASP A 548 38.72 8.86 23.52
CA ASP A 548 40.09 9.35 23.71
C ASP A 548 40.78 9.51 22.34
N LEU A 549 41.33 10.70 22.11
CA LEU A 549 42.05 11.07 20.89
C LEU A 549 43.55 11.22 21.15
N SER A 550 44.03 10.91 22.37
CA SER A 550 45.42 11.13 22.78
C SER A 550 46.44 10.34 21.94
N ALA A 551 46.03 9.24 21.31
CA ALA A 551 46.86 8.48 20.36
C ALA A 551 47.28 9.32 19.12
N TYR A 552 46.55 10.40 18.82
CA TYR A 552 46.81 11.30 17.70
C TYR A 552 47.58 12.57 18.10
N ALA A 553 48.04 12.65 19.36
CA ALA A 553 48.90 13.74 19.82
C ALA A 553 50.15 13.89 18.93
N GLY A 554 50.53 15.13 18.64
CA GLY A 554 51.62 15.47 17.73
C GLY A 554 51.23 15.56 16.24
N GLN A 555 49.95 15.40 15.89
CA GLN A 555 49.47 15.38 14.50
C GLN A 555 48.50 16.52 14.20
N GLN A 556 48.40 16.92 12.92
CA GLN A 556 47.29 17.71 12.40
C GLN A 556 46.27 16.76 11.80
N VAL A 557 45.03 16.75 12.29
CA VAL A 557 44.00 15.80 11.87
C VAL A 557 42.66 16.48 11.60
N TYR A 558 41.70 15.71 11.07
CA TYR A 558 40.28 16.03 11.10
C TYR A 558 39.57 15.06 12.04
N LEU A 559 38.78 15.59 12.95
CA LEU A 559 37.82 14.83 13.74
C LEU A 559 36.52 14.72 12.94
N MET A 560 35.98 13.52 12.80
CA MET A 560 34.80 13.24 11.99
C MET A 560 33.78 12.42 12.78
N MET A 561 32.50 12.76 12.64
CA MET A 561 31.39 11.86 12.95
C MET A 561 30.89 11.30 11.62
N TYR A 562 30.74 9.98 11.52
CA TYR A 562 30.32 9.29 10.30
C TYR A 562 29.16 8.37 10.58
N TYR A 563 28.12 8.42 9.74
CA TYR A 563 26.98 7.54 9.77
C TYR A 563 26.87 6.80 8.43
N TRP A 564 26.81 5.48 8.52
CA TRP A 564 26.73 4.58 7.38
C TRP A 564 25.56 3.63 7.58
N SER A 565 24.69 3.53 6.56
CA SER A 565 23.60 2.57 6.54
C SER A 565 23.63 1.67 5.32
N ASP A 566 23.02 0.51 5.47
CA ASP A 566 22.93 -0.52 4.45
C ASP A 566 21.72 -0.30 3.50
N GLY A 567 21.44 -1.28 2.63
CA GLY A 567 20.42 -1.15 1.59
C GLY A 567 18.96 -1.34 2.02
N TYR A 568 18.69 -1.77 3.26
CA TYR A 568 17.43 -2.45 3.57
C TYR A 568 16.59 -1.74 4.63
N VAL A 569 17.02 -1.71 5.89
CA VAL A 569 16.19 -1.21 7.01
C VAL A 569 16.59 0.20 7.40
N ALA A 570 15.63 1.13 7.35
CA ALA A 570 15.81 2.51 7.78
C ALA A 570 15.17 2.74 9.16
N ASN A 571 15.99 2.84 10.20
CA ASN A 571 15.56 3.28 11.52
C ASN A 571 15.69 4.82 11.68
N PRO A 572 15.19 5.44 12.77
CA PRO A 572 15.23 6.90 12.96
C PRO A 572 16.63 7.53 12.91
N GLY A 573 17.71 6.76 13.05
CA GLY A 573 19.07 7.23 12.79
C GLY A 573 19.86 7.59 14.04
N LEU A 574 20.94 8.36 13.84
CA LEU A 574 21.87 8.81 14.87
C LEU A 574 21.71 10.32 15.13
N TYR A 575 21.52 10.69 16.39
CA TYR A 575 21.47 12.05 16.89
C TYR A 575 22.67 12.33 17.81
N ILE A 576 23.29 13.50 17.64
CA ILE A 576 24.44 13.98 18.41
C ILE A 576 24.17 15.40 18.90
N ASP A 577 24.39 15.65 20.18
CA ASP A 577 24.16 16.94 20.83
C ASP A 577 25.21 17.20 21.92
N ASP A 578 25.28 18.42 22.45
CA ASP A 578 26.16 18.85 23.54
C ASP A 578 27.63 18.40 23.36
N ILE A 579 28.20 18.65 22.16
CA ILE A 579 29.55 18.23 21.82
C ILE A 579 30.57 19.06 22.59
N ARG A 580 31.58 18.38 23.13
CA ARG A 580 32.72 18.96 23.83
C ARG A 580 34.01 18.33 23.34
N VAL A 581 34.86 19.11 22.68
CA VAL A 581 36.21 18.71 22.24
C VAL A 581 37.22 19.34 23.20
N ALA A 582 38.01 18.52 23.87
CA ALA A 582 39.05 18.98 24.78
C ALA A 582 40.45 18.61 24.25
N VAL A 583 41.33 19.61 24.18
CA VAL A 583 42.74 19.46 23.84
C VAL A 583 43.56 20.07 24.98
N ASP A 584 44.20 19.22 25.76
CA ASP A 584 44.76 19.55 27.08
C ASP A 584 43.76 20.34 27.95
N ALA A 585 44.06 21.60 28.27
CA ALA A 585 43.20 22.47 29.08
C ALA A 585 42.16 23.26 28.25
N ASN A 586 42.29 23.28 26.92
CA ASN A 586 41.41 24.03 26.04
C ASN A 586 40.18 23.20 25.70
N VAL A 587 39.01 23.83 25.71
CA VAL A 587 37.73 23.17 25.47
C VAL A 587 36.93 23.99 24.47
N ALA A 588 36.48 23.33 23.39
CA ALA A 588 35.49 23.85 22.46
C ALA A 588 34.17 23.09 22.66
N THR A 589 33.04 23.79 22.56
CA THR A 589 31.71 23.21 22.73
C THR A 589 30.80 23.57 21.56
N ASP A 590 29.85 22.68 21.27
CA ASP A 590 28.80 22.86 20.27
C ASP A 590 27.48 22.31 20.82
N ASP A 591 26.50 23.20 21.02
CA ASP A 591 25.13 22.88 21.40
C ASP A 591 24.18 22.92 20.20
N VAL A 592 24.72 22.97 18.97
CA VAL A 592 23.98 22.93 17.70
C VAL A 592 23.12 24.16 17.41
N GLU A 593 22.90 25.06 18.36
CA GLU A 593 22.06 26.25 18.20
C GLU A 593 22.70 27.33 17.30
N GLY A 594 24.03 27.43 17.33
CA GLY A 594 24.79 28.50 16.69
C GLY A 594 25.47 28.13 15.37
N ASN A 595 26.54 28.86 15.04
CA ASN A 595 27.49 28.44 14.01
C ASN A 595 28.33 27.31 14.62
N GLY A 596 27.93 26.06 14.40
CA GLY A 596 28.57 24.89 15.01
C GLY A 596 30.04 24.71 14.61
N LEU A 597 30.72 23.80 15.31
CA LEU A 597 32.13 23.49 15.16
C LEU A 597 32.43 22.68 13.90
N PHE A 598 31.45 21.94 13.39
CA PHE A 598 31.62 20.98 12.30
C PHE A 598 31.09 21.53 10.97
N ALA A 599 31.83 21.23 9.90
CA ALA A 599 31.31 21.29 8.54
C ALA A 599 30.43 20.06 8.29
N LEU A 600 29.22 20.28 7.77
CA LEU A 600 28.23 19.24 7.54
C LEU A 600 28.32 18.72 6.09
N ALA A 601 28.29 17.39 5.94
CA ALA A 601 28.22 16.70 4.67
C ALA A 601 27.31 15.47 4.81
N GLY A 602 26.00 15.70 4.81
CA GLY A 602 24.97 14.67 4.99
C GLY A 602 24.32 14.70 6.36
N PHE A 603 25.06 15.07 7.42
CA PHE A 603 24.44 15.44 8.69
C PHE A 603 23.69 16.77 8.56
N ALA A 604 22.60 16.95 9.32
CA ALA A 604 21.80 18.16 9.33
C ALA A 604 21.42 18.57 10.77
N LYS A 605 21.05 19.84 10.96
CA LYS A 605 20.39 20.25 12.21
C LYS A 605 18.94 19.78 12.16
N ASP A 606 18.49 19.12 13.22
CA ASP A 606 17.15 18.56 13.33
C ASP A 606 16.55 18.87 14.70
N MET A 607 15.22 19.05 14.77
CA MET A 607 14.51 19.36 16.01
C MET A 607 14.18 18.12 16.86
N GLY A 608 14.67 16.94 16.45
CA GLY A 608 14.36 15.68 17.10
C GLY A 608 12.95 15.19 16.82
N LYS A 609 12.39 15.55 15.66
CA LYS A 609 11.00 15.27 15.30
C LYS A 609 10.91 14.83 13.84
N THR A 610 10.01 13.89 13.57
CA THR A 610 9.54 13.63 12.20
C THR A 610 8.22 14.36 11.97
N SER A 611 8.01 14.77 10.72
CA SER A 611 6.79 15.43 10.26
C SER A 611 6.19 14.58 9.14
N THR A 612 5.01 14.03 9.37
CA THR A 612 4.31 13.20 8.38
C THR A 612 3.09 13.94 7.85
N PRO A 613 2.95 14.10 6.52
CA PRO A 613 1.73 14.65 5.95
C PRO A 613 0.57 13.70 6.21
N HIS A 614 -0.62 14.27 6.38
CA HIS A 614 -1.86 13.52 6.54
C HIS A 614 -3.01 14.37 6.02
N TYR A 615 -4.07 13.74 5.55
CA TYR A 615 -5.11 14.43 4.80
C TYR A 615 -6.43 13.67 4.81
N TYR A 616 -7.50 14.37 4.43
CA TYR A 616 -8.75 13.72 4.07
C TYR A 616 -8.87 13.61 2.56
N LEU A 617 -9.41 12.48 2.08
CA LEU A 617 -9.99 12.37 0.75
C LEU A 617 -11.49 12.24 0.90
N VAL A 618 -12.24 13.10 0.20
CA VAL A 618 -13.70 13.00 0.19
C VAL A 618 -14.21 12.70 -1.20
N GLU A 619 -15.05 11.68 -1.32
CA GLU A 619 -15.65 11.21 -2.56
C GLU A 619 -17.16 10.99 -2.41
N TRP A 620 -17.87 10.87 -3.53
CA TRP A 620 -19.31 10.61 -3.53
C TRP A 620 -19.62 9.21 -4.04
N ARG A 621 -20.27 8.38 -3.23
CA ARG A 621 -20.60 6.98 -3.54
C ARG A 621 -22.10 6.78 -3.67
N ASN A 622 -22.52 5.99 -4.66
CA ASN A 622 -23.92 5.66 -4.91
C ASN A 622 -24.02 4.26 -5.56
N HIS A 623 -25.24 3.76 -5.79
CA HIS A 623 -25.43 2.40 -6.34
C HIS A 623 -25.43 2.34 -7.88
N GLN A 624 -24.52 3.07 -8.54
CA GLN A 624 -24.39 3.10 -10.01
C GLN A 624 -23.05 2.51 -10.47
N GLY A 625 -22.99 2.05 -11.73
CA GLY A 625 -21.78 1.46 -12.30
C GLY A 625 -21.29 0.26 -11.47
N VAL A 626 -19.98 0.19 -11.22
CA VAL A 626 -19.38 -0.86 -10.38
C VAL A 626 -19.87 -0.80 -8.93
N ASP A 627 -20.20 0.40 -8.43
CA ASP A 627 -20.67 0.59 -7.05
C ASP A 627 -22.12 0.14 -6.83
N LYS A 628 -22.79 -0.38 -7.86
CA LYS A 628 -23.99 -1.21 -7.68
C LYS A 628 -23.74 -2.35 -6.68
N GLY A 629 -22.51 -2.87 -6.61
CA GLY A 629 -22.08 -3.87 -5.64
C GLY A 629 -22.31 -3.48 -4.18
N LEU A 630 -22.22 -2.20 -3.84
CA LEU A 630 -22.47 -1.70 -2.47
C LEU A 630 -23.89 -2.02 -1.97
N LYS A 631 -24.84 -2.22 -2.88
CA LYS A 631 -26.21 -2.62 -2.53
C LYS A 631 -26.38 -4.12 -2.29
N HIS A 632 -25.42 -4.92 -2.75
CA HIS A 632 -25.52 -6.37 -2.83
C HIS A 632 -24.37 -7.04 -2.10
N ILE A 633 -24.15 -6.70 -0.84
CA ILE A 633 -23.16 -7.39 -0.02
C ILE A 633 -23.80 -8.67 0.53
N ASN A 634 -23.38 -9.83 0.03
CA ASN A 634 -23.91 -11.11 0.46
C ASN A 634 -23.36 -11.48 1.85
N VAL A 635 -24.27 -11.71 2.79
CA VAL A 635 -24.02 -12.21 4.14
C VAL A 635 -24.86 -13.47 4.33
N ALA A 636 -24.23 -14.62 4.18
CA ALA A 636 -24.87 -15.94 4.30
C ALA A 636 -26.21 -16.07 3.56
N GLY A 637 -26.28 -15.55 2.32
CA GLY A 637 -27.46 -15.60 1.45
C GLY A 637 -28.46 -14.47 1.64
N GLN A 638 -28.21 -13.51 2.53
CA GLN A 638 -28.97 -12.26 2.64
C GLN A 638 -28.13 -11.08 2.14
N LEU A 639 -28.79 -10.02 1.69
CA LEU A 639 -28.11 -8.84 1.15
C LEU A 639 -28.09 -7.73 2.19
N MET A 640 -26.90 -7.20 2.43
CA MET A 640 -26.63 -5.98 3.18
C MET A 640 -26.31 -4.85 2.19
N GLU A 641 -26.78 -3.65 2.51
CA GLU A 641 -26.58 -2.44 1.70
C GLU A 641 -25.63 -1.50 2.46
N PHE A 642 -24.59 -1.04 1.76
CA PHE A 642 -23.79 0.11 2.14
C PHE A 642 -24.46 1.38 1.62
N ASN A 643 -24.58 2.42 2.44
CA ASN A 643 -25.39 3.60 2.13
C ASN A 643 -24.79 4.47 1.00
N GLU A 644 -25.56 5.46 0.52
CA GLU A 644 -25.11 6.40 -0.52
C GLU A 644 -24.80 7.76 0.10
N GLY A 645 -23.79 8.45 -0.42
CA GLY A 645 -23.49 9.83 -0.01
C GLY A 645 -22.00 10.17 -0.07
N LEU A 646 -21.61 11.11 0.78
CA LEU A 646 -20.24 11.55 0.94
C LEU A 646 -19.47 10.56 1.82
N VAL A 647 -18.49 9.88 1.27
CA VAL A 647 -17.54 9.08 2.06
C VAL A 647 -16.33 9.95 2.39
N VAL A 648 -15.95 9.98 3.67
CA VAL A 648 -14.78 10.72 4.16
C VAL A 648 -13.72 9.70 4.53
N TRP A 649 -12.63 9.67 3.78
CA TRP A 649 -11.45 8.87 4.06
C TRP A 649 -10.44 9.73 4.83
N TYR A 650 -9.85 9.18 5.88
CA TYR A 650 -8.70 9.77 6.54
C TYR A 650 -7.46 8.95 6.18
N VAL A 651 -6.45 9.62 5.64
CA VAL A 651 -5.18 9.03 5.20
C VAL A 651 -4.08 9.47 6.16
N ASP A 652 -3.40 8.50 6.78
CA ASP A 652 -2.30 8.73 7.72
C ASP A 652 -1.06 7.90 7.33
N PRO A 653 -0.21 8.43 6.44
CA PRO A 653 1.08 7.84 6.06
C PRO A 653 2.06 7.61 7.23
N SER A 654 1.74 7.99 8.48
CA SER A 654 2.59 7.56 9.61
C SER A 654 2.44 6.07 9.94
N PHE A 655 1.49 5.40 9.29
CA PHE A 655 1.28 3.97 9.28
C PHE A 655 1.45 3.43 7.84
N ASP A 656 1.93 2.20 7.73
CA ASP A 656 2.09 1.44 6.49
C ASP A 656 1.10 0.25 6.41
N ASN A 657 0.20 0.13 7.39
CA ASN A 657 -0.73 -0.98 7.54
C ASN A 657 -2.03 -0.55 8.23
N ASN A 658 -3.03 -1.45 8.21
CA ASN A 658 -4.33 -1.29 8.87
C ASN A 658 -4.55 -2.34 9.97
N TRP A 659 -3.52 -2.65 10.79
CA TRP A 659 -3.60 -3.59 11.91
C TRP A 659 -4.36 -3.02 13.11
N VAL A 660 -5.67 -2.83 12.94
CA VAL A 660 -6.56 -2.13 13.87
C VAL A 660 -6.72 -2.81 15.23
N GLY A 661 -6.31 -4.06 15.41
CA GLY A 661 -6.24 -4.68 16.74
C GLY A 661 -4.99 -4.27 17.54
N GLU A 662 -3.90 -3.92 16.86
CA GLU A 662 -2.67 -3.40 17.49
C GLU A 662 -2.76 -1.89 17.74
N HIS A 663 -3.38 -1.16 16.81
CA HIS A 663 -3.59 0.29 16.91
C HIS A 663 -5.04 0.72 16.58
N PRO A 664 -6.02 0.41 17.45
CA PRO A 664 -7.44 0.69 17.17
C PRO A 664 -7.74 2.15 16.82
N GLY A 665 -8.43 2.34 15.70
CA GLY A 665 -8.77 3.64 15.13
C GLY A 665 -7.66 4.27 14.28
N ASP A 666 -6.46 3.73 14.29
CA ASP A 666 -5.32 4.19 13.48
C ASP A 666 -5.07 3.23 12.29
N GLY A 667 -4.10 3.55 11.43
CA GLY A 667 -3.81 2.84 10.18
C GLY A 667 -3.62 3.79 8.98
N PHE A 668 -3.09 3.30 7.87
CA PHE A 668 -2.71 4.15 6.74
C PHE A 668 -3.91 4.78 6.02
N LEU A 669 -5.05 4.08 6.00
CA LEU A 669 -6.29 4.49 5.34
C LEU A 669 -7.51 3.95 6.08
N GLY A 670 -8.56 4.77 6.23
CA GLY A 670 -9.86 4.29 6.69
C GLY A 670 -10.98 5.29 6.50
N VAL A 671 -12.21 4.80 6.33
CA VAL A 671 -13.42 5.62 6.30
C VAL A 671 -13.76 6.13 7.70
N VAL A 672 -14.32 7.34 7.75
CA VAL A 672 -14.92 7.90 8.96
C VAL A 672 -16.40 7.57 8.98
N ASP A 673 -16.84 6.89 10.03
CA ASP A 673 -18.22 6.44 10.15
C ASP A 673 -19.17 7.59 10.54
N ALA A 674 -20.08 7.95 9.62
CA ALA A 674 -21.12 8.92 9.88
C ALA A 674 -22.08 8.49 11.00
N ASP A 675 -22.36 7.18 11.11
CA ASP A 675 -23.24 6.61 12.10
C ASP A 675 -22.52 5.74 13.13
N ARG A 676 -22.22 6.35 14.28
CA ARG A 676 -21.46 5.69 15.35
C ARG A 676 -22.32 4.78 16.22
N HIS A 677 -23.46 4.29 15.72
CA HIS A 677 -24.30 3.34 16.44
C HIS A 677 -23.70 1.93 16.38
N THR A 678 -23.45 1.34 17.54
CA THR A 678 -22.93 -0.02 17.60
C THR A 678 -24.00 -1.05 17.22
N ASN A 679 -23.75 -1.73 16.10
CA ASN A 679 -24.56 -2.84 15.63
C ASN A 679 -24.24 -4.12 16.38
N LEU A 680 -25.29 -4.83 16.82
CA LEU A 680 -25.20 -6.00 17.69
C LEU A 680 -25.91 -7.21 17.06
N TRP A 681 -25.23 -8.36 17.08
CA TRP A 681 -25.83 -9.67 16.88
C TRP A 681 -26.68 -10.06 18.09
N ASN A 682 -27.91 -10.52 17.83
CA ASN A 682 -28.90 -10.93 18.82
C ASN A 682 -29.18 -9.89 19.92
N GLY A 683 -28.82 -8.62 19.67
CA GLY A 683 -28.94 -7.52 20.63
C GLY A 683 -27.91 -7.54 21.77
N THR A 684 -26.89 -8.41 21.72
CA THR A 684 -25.89 -8.55 22.79
C THR A 684 -24.45 -8.51 22.32
N ASP A 685 -24.12 -9.22 21.24
CA ASP A 685 -22.74 -9.38 20.80
C ASP A 685 -22.40 -8.33 19.74
N VAL A 686 -21.35 -7.54 19.97
CA VAL A 686 -20.94 -6.49 19.02
C VAL A 686 -20.59 -7.13 17.69
N ALA A 687 -21.15 -6.65 16.57
CA ALA A 687 -20.82 -7.15 15.24
C ALA A 687 -19.46 -6.61 14.75
N SER A 688 -18.79 -7.33 13.84
CA SER A 688 -17.51 -6.91 13.26
C SER A 688 -17.62 -5.63 12.44
N THR A 689 -16.49 -5.02 12.10
CA THR A 689 -16.41 -3.67 11.51
C THR A 689 -17.26 -3.51 10.25
N ARG A 690 -17.32 -4.51 9.36
CA ARG A 690 -18.12 -4.46 8.13
C ARG A 690 -19.61 -4.17 8.36
N TYR A 691 -20.15 -4.57 9.52
CA TYR A 691 -21.52 -4.30 9.92
C TYR A 691 -21.66 -2.99 10.69
N GLN A 692 -20.58 -2.35 11.11
CA GLN A 692 -20.61 -1.02 11.70
C GLN A 692 -20.60 0.00 10.56
N ILE A 693 -19.60 -0.06 9.69
CA ILE A 693 -19.34 0.97 8.67
C ILE A 693 -20.20 0.87 7.40
N HIS A 694 -21.28 0.09 7.41
CA HIS A 694 -22.16 -0.03 6.24
C HIS A 694 -22.91 1.29 5.99
N ASP A 695 -23.09 2.13 7.01
CA ASP A 695 -23.73 3.44 6.90
C ASP A 695 -22.76 4.62 7.13
N ALA A 696 -21.48 4.40 6.84
CA ALA A 696 -20.42 5.39 6.99
C ALA A 696 -20.58 6.65 6.11
N ALA A 697 -21.35 6.61 5.01
CA ALA A 697 -21.49 7.78 4.15
C ALA A 697 -22.36 8.88 4.81
N PHE A 698 -21.87 10.12 4.75
CA PHE A 698 -22.59 11.30 5.19
C PHE A 698 -23.62 11.73 4.14
N GLY A 699 -24.83 12.07 4.58
CA GLY A 699 -25.94 12.38 3.68
C GLY A 699 -27.08 13.18 4.31
N ILE A 700 -27.92 13.76 3.45
CA ILE A 700 -29.14 14.50 3.84
C ILE A 700 -30.39 13.60 3.87
N ASP A 701 -30.29 12.41 3.28
CA ASP A 701 -31.30 11.36 3.34
C ASP A 701 -31.11 10.50 4.60
N LYS A 702 -32.16 9.76 4.97
CA LYS A 702 -32.01 8.74 6.02
C LYS A 702 -31.35 7.51 5.41
N SER A 703 -30.46 6.86 6.16
CA SER A 703 -29.97 5.52 5.80
C SER A 703 -31.12 4.50 5.75
N THR A 704 -30.87 3.39 5.07
CA THR A 704 -31.77 2.24 5.02
C THR A 704 -31.61 1.42 6.31
N LYS A 705 -32.67 0.73 6.71
CA LYS A 705 -32.61 -0.17 7.87
C LYS A 705 -31.87 -1.44 7.48
N LEU A 706 -30.94 -1.90 8.30
CA LEU A 706 -30.34 -3.22 8.15
C LEU A 706 -31.19 -4.26 8.90
N SER A 707 -31.46 -5.39 8.24
CA SER A 707 -32.14 -6.52 8.86
C SER A 707 -31.59 -7.82 8.28
N LEU A 708 -30.74 -8.49 9.04
CA LEU A 708 -30.19 -9.80 8.73
C LEU A 708 -30.79 -10.82 9.70
N ASP A 709 -31.45 -11.86 9.18
CA ASP A 709 -32.01 -12.98 9.95
C ASP A 709 -31.39 -14.30 9.47
N LEU A 710 -30.17 -14.56 9.93
CA LEU A 710 -29.33 -15.68 9.49
C LEU A 710 -29.74 -16.97 10.20
N LYS A 711 -30.89 -17.52 9.80
CA LYS A 711 -31.52 -18.70 10.44
C LYS A 711 -30.62 -19.93 10.55
N ALA A 712 -29.70 -20.11 9.59
CA ALA A 712 -28.74 -21.21 9.62
C ALA A 712 -27.77 -21.13 10.82
N TYR A 713 -27.61 -19.93 11.39
CA TYR A 713 -26.68 -19.63 12.48
C TYR A 713 -27.39 -19.15 13.76
N ASP A 714 -28.72 -19.09 13.78
CA ASP A 714 -29.53 -18.57 14.89
C ASP A 714 -29.15 -17.13 15.31
N LEU A 715 -28.95 -16.27 14.30
CA LEU A 715 -28.50 -14.90 14.48
C LEU A 715 -29.40 -13.89 13.79
N MET A 716 -29.63 -12.78 14.48
CA MET A 716 -30.31 -11.63 13.92
C MET A 716 -29.51 -10.35 14.20
N LEU A 717 -29.43 -9.48 13.21
CA LEU A 717 -28.94 -8.11 13.36
C LEU A 717 -29.97 -7.17 12.77
N HIS A 718 -30.41 -6.21 13.59
CA HIS A 718 -31.38 -5.21 13.19
C HIS A 718 -30.87 -3.83 13.53
N ASP A 719 -30.40 -3.10 12.53
CA ASP A 719 -30.16 -1.68 12.67
C ASP A 719 -31.41 -0.89 12.25
N ASN A 720 -31.93 -0.10 13.18
CA ASN A 720 -33.03 0.81 12.95
C ASN A 720 -32.61 2.29 13.08
N PHE A 721 -31.33 2.54 13.34
CA PHE A 721 -30.78 3.86 13.60
C PHE A 721 -30.53 4.60 12.28
N THR A 722 -31.62 5.04 11.67
CA THR A 722 -31.61 5.64 10.33
C THR A 722 -31.49 7.17 10.36
N LYS A 723 -30.54 7.70 11.13
CA LYS A 723 -30.39 9.15 11.29
C LYS A 723 -29.80 9.79 10.04
N ARG A 724 -30.04 11.10 9.90
CA ARG A 724 -29.42 11.91 8.85
C ARG A 724 -28.12 12.47 9.40
N ASN A 725 -27.00 12.01 8.86
CA ASN A 725 -25.67 12.45 9.26
C ASN A 725 -25.06 13.28 8.13
N ALA A 726 -25.44 14.56 8.04
CA ALA A 726 -25.03 15.42 6.90
C ALA A 726 -23.71 16.18 7.13
N VAL A 727 -23.09 16.04 8.31
CA VAL A 727 -21.92 16.84 8.70
C VAL A 727 -20.88 15.95 9.36
N PHE A 728 -19.71 15.86 8.72
CA PHE A 728 -18.47 15.49 9.37
C PHE A 728 -17.94 16.70 10.16
N ASP A 729 -17.49 16.48 11.39
CA ASP A 729 -16.92 17.50 12.28
C ASP A 729 -15.85 16.83 13.12
N ASP A 730 -14.59 17.18 12.84
CA ASP A 730 -13.38 16.55 13.38
C ASP A 730 -13.17 16.80 14.89
N SER A 731 -14.02 17.65 15.50
CA SER A 731 -14.07 17.83 16.96
C SER A 731 -14.84 16.71 17.68
N ASN A 732 -15.58 15.88 16.93
CA ASN A 732 -16.23 14.69 17.45
C ASN A 732 -15.29 13.49 17.51
N SER A 733 -15.53 12.59 18.46
CA SER A 733 -14.91 11.27 18.42
C SER A 733 -15.66 10.35 17.44
N PHE A 734 -14.90 9.64 16.63
CA PHE A 734 -15.35 8.60 15.70
C PHE A 734 -14.81 7.22 16.10
N ILE A 735 -14.42 7.05 17.37
CA ILE A 735 -14.03 5.77 17.95
C ILE A 735 -15.02 5.43 19.05
N SER A 736 -15.51 4.18 19.05
CA SER A 736 -16.38 3.66 20.09
C SER A 736 -15.57 2.86 21.12
N ASN A 737 -16.09 2.71 22.35
CA ASN A 737 -15.50 1.79 23.33
C ASN A 737 -15.89 0.33 23.09
N ASP A 738 -16.97 0.09 22.34
CA ASP A 738 -17.55 -1.24 22.15
C ASP A 738 -16.80 -2.03 21.07
N ILE A 739 -16.36 -1.34 20.02
CA ILE A 739 -15.49 -1.86 18.94
C ILE A 739 -14.60 -0.72 18.41
N PRO A 740 -13.47 -0.44 19.07
CA PRO A 740 -12.59 0.64 18.66
C PRO A 740 -11.93 0.37 17.30
N ASP A 741 -11.80 -0.90 16.90
CA ASP A 741 -11.30 -1.37 15.61
C ASP A 741 -12.06 -0.76 14.41
N ALA A 742 -13.39 -0.60 14.56
CA ALA A 742 -14.26 -0.05 13.53
C ALA A 742 -14.23 1.49 13.46
N GLY A 743 -13.60 2.13 14.45
CA GLY A 743 -13.53 3.57 14.54
C GLY A 743 -12.44 4.18 13.67
N ARG A 744 -12.43 5.51 13.61
CA ARG A 744 -11.34 6.28 12.99
C ARG A 744 -10.86 7.40 13.89
N ASN A 745 -9.58 7.39 14.22
CA ASN A 745 -8.92 8.41 15.02
C ASN A 745 -8.59 9.61 14.13
N VAL A 746 -9.47 10.62 14.17
CA VAL A 746 -9.31 11.84 13.39
C VAL A 746 -8.71 12.97 14.24
N PRO A 747 -7.84 13.82 13.67
CA PRO A 747 -7.30 14.98 14.36
C PRO A 747 -8.37 16.07 14.54
N ASN A 748 -8.28 16.83 15.63
CA ASN A 748 -9.20 17.93 15.91
C ASN A 748 -8.59 19.28 15.49
N TYR A 749 -8.95 19.73 14.29
CA TYR A 749 -8.58 21.05 13.77
C TYR A 749 -9.80 22.00 13.67
N GLY A 750 -10.99 21.55 14.05
CA GLY A 750 -12.25 22.25 13.88
C GLY A 750 -12.85 22.12 12.47
N LEU A 751 -12.25 21.32 11.58
CA LEU A 751 -12.69 21.11 10.21
C LEU A 751 -14.07 20.45 10.19
N LYS A 752 -14.94 20.97 9.33
CA LYS A 752 -16.28 20.44 9.08
C LYS A 752 -16.52 20.30 7.59
N ILE A 753 -17.17 19.21 7.21
CA ILE A 753 -17.58 18.94 5.84
C ILE A 753 -19.07 18.63 5.86
N ARG A 754 -19.87 19.48 5.24
CA ARG A 754 -21.33 19.36 5.21
C ARG A 754 -21.82 19.00 3.82
N VAL A 755 -22.64 17.96 3.70
CA VAL A 755 -23.48 17.74 2.52
C VAL A 755 -24.60 18.79 2.51
N VAL A 756 -24.60 19.65 1.50
CA VAL A 756 -25.53 20.78 1.37
C VAL A 756 -26.74 20.38 0.53
N SER A 757 -26.49 19.71 -0.59
CA SER A 757 -27.51 19.20 -1.50
C SER A 757 -26.94 18.08 -2.37
N GLN A 758 -27.77 17.41 -3.18
CA GLN A 758 -27.38 16.34 -4.10
C GLN A 758 -28.30 16.37 -5.33
N SER A 759 -27.91 15.79 -6.46
CA SER A 759 -28.75 15.71 -7.67
C SER A 759 -29.97 14.80 -7.48
N ASP A 760 -30.96 14.88 -8.38
CA ASP A 760 -32.19 14.05 -8.29
C ASP A 760 -31.90 12.54 -8.36
N ASP A 761 -30.93 12.15 -9.18
CA ASP A 761 -30.46 10.78 -9.37
C ASP A 761 -29.29 10.40 -8.44
N LYS A 762 -28.89 11.32 -7.55
CA LYS A 762 -27.75 11.17 -6.62
C LYS A 762 -26.40 10.90 -7.30
N SER A 763 -26.25 11.22 -8.58
CA SER A 763 -24.95 11.12 -9.27
C SER A 763 -23.98 12.26 -8.92
N VAL A 764 -24.46 13.35 -8.29
CA VAL A 764 -23.63 14.48 -7.85
C VAL A 764 -23.98 14.91 -6.44
N GLY A 765 -22.97 15.01 -5.57
CA GLY A 765 -23.06 15.62 -4.25
C GLY A 765 -22.51 17.04 -4.22
N GLN A 766 -23.16 17.95 -3.49
CA GLN A 766 -22.64 19.28 -3.20
C GLN A 766 -22.24 19.37 -1.73
N ILE A 767 -20.97 19.71 -1.48
CA ILE A 767 -20.41 19.82 -0.13
C ILE A 767 -19.91 21.22 0.20
N LEU A 768 -19.90 21.55 1.49
CA LEU A 768 -19.29 22.75 2.06
C LEU A 768 -18.22 22.35 3.08
N ILE A 769 -16.98 22.76 2.84
CA ILE A 769 -15.81 22.54 3.69
C ILE A 769 -15.50 23.85 4.43
N TYR A 770 -15.45 23.83 5.77
CA TYR A 770 -15.28 25.02 6.62
C TYR A 770 -14.63 24.67 7.96
N LYS A 771 -14.17 25.67 8.73
CA LYS A 771 -13.59 25.49 10.07
C LYS A 771 -14.34 26.33 11.11
#